data_AF-A0A3B5QSK3-F1
#
_entry.id   AF-A0A3B5QSK3-F1
#
_cell.length_a   1.000
_cell.length_b   1.000
_cell.length_c   1.000
_cell.angle_alpha   90.00
_cell.angle_beta   90.00
_cell.angle_gamma   90.00
#
_symmetry.space_group_name_H-M   'P 1'
#
loop_
_entity.id
_entity.type
_entity.pdbx_description
1 polymer ?
#
loop_
_entity_poly.entity_id
_entity_poly.type
_entity_poly.pdbx_seq_one_letter_code
_entity_poly.pdbx_strand_id
1 'polypeptide(L)'
;MGKMFQQLLLISLLGFTWATAGLPCTQVFPSQQPPLTADTVRPSDVAVLSYVGVQEQSTELSTVLSKLTELMTLFNPGLVTPISEDKRIPQFLQHGTLVDQANELSLYLQSNKQGADENQDWKLVLLFVQLDRLCACEQQEQISSLLKQVVEEVDNAVQLLHSQLKKTIVSVALWDGGLNTFQTKMCPCTHTYTDGELKLQRAMLTHTLQELLDELMVKKHWYRDRDDFTVTLQVTPLIRGLSSTGKPIGEFEPSKRTDELMLQLWGNLLQPMVDQRIPDILTLQCPTEDRPFLRTEFNTPSNHHSIADYLIQTHTGTELPCEDRSPSSSIPNSVHELRPADIKVVGAVGDSLTAGNGIASSPTNILDVLRQYRGLSWCIGGDENLTTVTTLPNILKHFNHDVKGYSLGVGNQDNPQAFLNQAVPGAKSRDIPSQVRTLVTKMKNDVNIDFESDWKLITVFIGGNDLCSYCDNSLLYSVENYVRFLKESLDYLQKEVPRALVNLVEPLYITPLREMHRDASLNCPTWLMNILCPCVVMPEPNSEALQIVETVNRGYQHLLHELIESGRYDTHSNFTVVIQPFLRDIALPRLPDGRPDRSYFSPDCFHLGQKAQTVLARSLWNNMLEPLGSKTSSQDFNSASELKCSTNEAPFIRTYKNSDYMYSAPSPKPDPIMNWGSDFSCNNLAPSDSQPTSVHKLRPSDIQVVAALGDSVTAGTGAKSSSIPNLNTEYKGVSWSIGGDQTLETVSTLPNILKKFNPDLQGFSEGEGQLQKGFNMAVAGAKTSELPAQVQALIKAMKENKEVNFESDWKLVTIFIGTTDLCNYCYDQNNLSPKNFSHNLMLTLDMLYEEVPRVLVNLVDLMQMDVFKTVKKDTLGCSLQQSFSCHCVINPANNAPEIEELKRINRNYQTEIKYLISGDRYDGKEDFAVVLQPFFHYSFIPQTGVGETDTSFFSVDCFHLSERTHAEMAIALWNNMLEPVGRKQDYNNFTHDRAKIHCPSEASPFIFTKGNSQPELPKTTVDPGIITTSAVSSTILPKCSTPLPVWVPVVVGLVSLLAGIIMCWLIMSVVQRKKSKKSAKAAQNKTTGF
;
A
#
# COMPACT_ATOMS: atom_id res chain seq x y z
N MET A 1 -54.63 -43.48 -19.93
CA MET A 1 -53.66 -43.78 -18.84
C MET A 1 -52.21 -44.04 -19.29
N GLY A 2 -51.87 -44.15 -20.57
CA GLY A 2 -50.48 -44.42 -21.02
C GLY A 2 -49.55 -43.21 -21.29
N LYS A 3 -50.07 -41.97 -21.32
CA LYS A 3 -49.25 -40.75 -21.59
C LYS A 3 -48.86 -39.94 -20.36
N MET A 4 -49.55 -40.14 -19.23
CA MET A 4 -49.26 -39.43 -17.97
C MET A 4 -48.08 -40.06 -17.21
N PHE A 5 -47.89 -41.38 -17.35
CA PHE A 5 -46.77 -42.10 -16.73
C PHE A 5 -45.42 -41.84 -17.45
N GLN A 6 -45.44 -41.55 -18.76
CA GLN A 6 -44.22 -41.21 -19.50
C GLN A 6 -43.73 -39.78 -19.27
N GLN A 7 -44.60 -38.83 -18.90
CA GLN A 7 -44.18 -37.48 -18.51
C GLN A 7 -43.66 -37.40 -17.08
N LEU A 8 -44.21 -38.20 -16.16
CA LEU A 8 -43.70 -38.32 -14.79
C LEU A 8 -42.34 -39.04 -14.72
N LEU A 9 -42.07 -40.03 -15.60
CA LEU A 9 -40.76 -40.68 -15.68
C LEU A 9 -39.69 -39.77 -16.32
N LEU A 10 -40.07 -38.89 -17.26
CA LEU A 10 -39.11 -37.96 -17.88
C LEU A 10 -38.68 -36.84 -16.91
N ILE A 11 -39.57 -36.42 -16.01
CA ILE A 11 -39.25 -35.44 -14.96
C ILE A 11 -38.42 -36.09 -13.84
N SER A 12 -38.57 -37.39 -13.57
CA SER A 12 -37.73 -38.09 -12.58
C SER A 12 -36.36 -38.52 -13.13
N LEU A 13 -36.21 -38.73 -14.44
CA LEU A 13 -34.93 -39.12 -15.07
C LEU A 13 -34.05 -37.95 -15.52
N LEU A 14 -34.60 -36.74 -15.67
CA LEU A 14 -33.82 -35.51 -15.87
C LEU A 14 -33.41 -34.84 -14.54
N GLY A 15 -33.85 -35.37 -13.39
CA GLY A 15 -33.56 -34.84 -12.06
C GLY A 15 -32.25 -35.31 -11.42
N PHE A 16 -31.48 -36.19 -12.07
CA PHE A 16 -30.21 -36.69 -11.53
C PHE A 16 -29.12 -36.69 -12.62
N THR A 17 -28.54 -35.52 -12.86
CA THR A 17 -27.15 -35.28 -13.32
C THR A 17 -26.96 -33.78 -13.59
N TRP A 18 -27.36 -32.95 -12.64
CA TRP A 18 -26.56 -31.76 -12.38
C TRP A 18 -25.40 -32.23 -11.53
N ALA A 19 -24.29 -32.56 -12.19
CA ALA A 19 -23.00 -32.52 -11.55
C ALA A 19 -22.84 -31.07 -11.08
N THR A 20 -23.01 -30.90 -9.79
CA THR A 20 -22.74 -29.69 -9.03
C THR A 20 -21.35 -29.18 -9.38
N ALA A 21 -21.27 -28.18 -10.25
CA ALA A 21 -20.32 -27.11 -9.98
C ALA A 21 -20.73 -26.58 -8.61
N GLY A 22 -19.99 -26.97 -7.58
CA GLY A 22 -20.40 -26.82 -6.18
C GLY A 22 -20.82 -25.38 -5.92
N LEU A 23 -22.03 -25.20 -5.40
CA LEU A 23 -22.34 -24.00 -4.63
C LEU A 23 -21.23 -23.89 -3.57
N PRO A 24 -20.55 -22.73 -3.43
CA PRO A 24 -19.50 -22.56 -2.44
C PRO A 24 -20.00 -22.76 -0.99
N CYS A 25 -21.32 -22.69 -0.78
CA CYS A 25 -22.00 -23.04 0.46
C CYS A 25 -22.82 -24.33 0.31
N THR A 26 -22.88 -25.16 1.36
CA THR A 26 -23.85 -26.28 1.45
C THR A 26 -25.27 -25.77 1.24
N GLN A 27 -26.08 -26.45 0.42
CA GLN A 27 -27.46 -26.02 0.11
C GLN A 27 -28.29 -25.88 1.39
N VAL A 28 -28.57 -24.63 1.77
CA VAL A 28 -29.58 -24.29 2.78
C VAL A 28 -30.91 -24.17 2.04
N PHE A 29 -31.78 -25.17 2.18
CA PHE A 29 -33.11 -25.12 1.58
C PHE A 29 -34.00 -24.10 2.32
N PRO A 30 -34.95 -23.43 1.62
CA PRO A 30 -35.97 -22.61 2.25
C PRO A 30 -36.71 -23.39 3.34
N SER A 31 -37.11 -22.68 4.39
CA SER A 31 -37.91 -23.23 5.47
C SER A 31 -39.23 -23.80 4.91
N GLN A 32 -39.66 -24.97 5.37
CA GLN A 32 -40.91 -25.62 4.88
C GLN A 32 -42.16 -24.77 5.12
N GLN A 33 -42.09 -23.85 6.09
CA GLN A 33 -43.06 -22.78 6.32
C GLN A 33 -42.29 -21.45 6.44
N PRO A 34 -42.83 -20.32 5.94
CA PRO A 34 -42.20 -19.01 6.10
C PRO A 34 -41.98 -18.71 7.59
N PRO A 35 -40.79 -18.24 8.00
CA PRO A 35 -40.52 -17.87 9.38
C PRO A 35 -41.58 -16.89 9.92
N LEU A 36 -41.98 -17.07 11.18
CA LEU A 36 -42.95 -16.19 11.84
C LEU A 36 -42.28 -14.94 12.41
N THR A 37 -41.00 -15.06 12.79
CA THR A 37 -40.23 -14.03 13.49
C THR A 37 -38.99 -13.63 12.70
N ALA A 38 -38.59 -12.37 12.79
CA ALA A 38 -37.46 -11.83 12.03
C ALA A 38 -36.11 -12.48 12.38
N ASP A 39 -35.95 -12.95 13.62
CA ASP A 39 -34.72 -13.53 14.16
C ASP A 39 -34.43 -14.95 13.65
N THR A 40 -35.42 -15.60 13.02
CA THR A 40 -35.33 -16.96 12.47
C THR A 40 -35.30 -17.01 10.94
N VAL A 41 -35.15 -15.86 10.28
CA VAL A 41 -35.09 -15.75 8.81
C VAL A 41 -33.74 -16.20 8.28
N ARG A 42 -33.72 -17.18 7.38
CA ARG A 42 -32.51 -17.61 6.66
C ARG A 42 -32.35 -16.83 5.36
N PRO A 43 -31.15 -16.75 4.76
CA PRO A 43 -30.99 -16.16 3.43
C PRO A 43 -31.92 -16.76 2.36
N SER A 44 -32.21 -18.05 2.46
CA SER A 44 -33.13 -18.78 1.57
C SER A 44 -34.61 -18.42 1.76
N ASP A 45 -34.98 -17.80 2.88
CA ASP A 45 -36.37 -17.42 3.18
C ASP A 45 -36.71 -16.01 2.66
N VAL A 46 -35.71 -15.24 2.23
CA VAL A 46 -35.89 -13.90 1.66
C VAL A 46 -36.44 -14.03 0.24
N ALA A 47 -37.66 -13.54 0.02
CA ALA A 47 -38.32 -13.56 -1.29
C ALA A 47 -38.14 -12.26 -2.06
N VAL A 48 -37.88 -11.13 -1.37
CA VAL A 48 -37.68 -9.82 -2.00
C VAL A 48 -36.42 -9.14 -1.45
N LEU A 49 -35.54 -8.68 -2.34
CA LEU A 49 -34.38 -7.85 -2.02
C LEU A 49 -34.53 -6.46 -2.66
N SER A 50 -34.59 -5.44 -1.81
CA SER A 50 -34.81 -4.03 -2.20
C SER A 50 -33.82 -3.08 -1.54
N TYR A 51 -33.73 -1.86 -2.08
CA TYR A 51 -32.73 -0.87 -1.69
C TYR A 51 -33.35 0.53 -1.59
N VAL A 52 -32.88 1.34 -0.65
CA VAL A 52 -33.15 2.79 -0.55
C VAL A 52 -31.85 3.54 -0.22
N GLY A 53 -31.77 4.82 -0.58
CA GLY A 53 -30.55 5.62 -0.39
C GLY A 53 -29.48 5.42 -1.46
N VAL A 54 -29.87 5.02 -2.68
CA VAL A 54 -28.96 4.76 -3.82
C VAL A 54 -29.15 5.84 -4.89
N GLN A 55 -28.07 6.45 -5.41
CA GLN A 55 -28.14 7.52 -6.43
C GLN A 55 -27.64 7.08 -7.81
N GLU A 56 -28.13 7.73 -8.88
CA GLU A 56 -27.82 7.46 -10.30
C GLU A 56 -26.30 7.53 -10.63
N GLN A 57 -25.51 8.24 -9.83
CA GLN A 57 -24.09 8.51 -10.12
C GLN A 57 -23.10 7.49 -9.52
N SER A 58 -23.54 6.58 -8.63
CA SER A 58 -22.66 5.58 -8.02
C SER A 58 -22.66 4.26 -8.81
N THR A 59 -21.86 4.22 -9.89
CA THR A 59 -21.66 3.02 -10.72
C THR A 59 -21.08 1.85 -9.93
N GLU A 60 -20.29 2.13 -8.89
CA GLU A 60 -19.64 1.13 -8.05
C GLU A 60 -20.60 0.49 -7.05
N LEU A 61 -21.39 1.29 -6.29
CA LEU A 61 -22.42 0.75 -5.39
C LEU A 61 -23.44 -0.09 -6.17
N SER A 62 -23.86 0.40 -7.35
CA SER A 62 -24.76 -0.35 -8.23
C SER A 62 -24.19 -1.72 -8.63
N THR A 63 -22.87 -1.79 -8.86
CA THR A 63 -22.17 -3.05 -9.18
C THR A 63 -22.10 -3.98 -7.98
N VAL A 64 -21.83 -3.45 -6.77
CA VAL A 64 -21.85 -4.21 -5.51
C VAL A 64 -23.23 -4.82 -5.26
N LEU A 65 -24.31 -4.03 -5.44
CA LEU A 65 -25.69 -4.50 -5.27
C LEU A 65 -26.09 -5.56 -6.30
N SER A 66 -25.65 -5.42 -7.56
CA SER A 66 -25.85 -6.43 -8.60
C SER A 66 -25.21 -7.76 -8.21
N LYS A 67 -23.96 -7.74 -7.75
CA LYS A 67 -23.24 -8.95 -7.32
C LYS A 67 -23.86 -9.59 -6.07
N LEU A 68 -24.32 -8.78 -5.12
CA LEU A 68 -25.06 -9.29 -3.96
C LEU A 68 -26.39 -9.95 -4.37
N THR A 69 -27.10 -9.37 -5.33
CA THR A 69 -28.33 -9.96 -5.88
C THR A 69 -28.04 -11.34 -6.46
N GLU A 70 -27.01 -11.44 -7.31
CA GLU A 70 -26.58 -12.71 -7.90
C GLU A 70 -26.25 -13.76 -6.83
N LEU A 71 -25.53 -13.36 -5.78
CA LEU A 71 -25.22 -14.22 -4.64
C LEU A 71 -26.49 -14.69 -3.91
N MET A 72 -27.43 -13.78 -3.63
CA MET A 72 -28.68 -14.13 -2.93
C MET A 72 -29.60 -15.02 -3.77
N THR A 73 -29.59 -14.91 -5.10
CA THR A 73 -30.32 -15.81 -6.00
C THR A 73 -29.82 -17.25 -5.90
N LEU A 74 -28.57 -17.48 -5.48
CA LEU A 74 -28.06 -18.83 -5.20
C LEU A 74 -28.75 -19.49 -4.00
N PHE A 75 -29.22 -18.70 -3.02
CA PHE A 75 -29.94 -19.19 -1.85
C PHE A 75 -31.45 -19.30 -2.10
N ASN A 76 -32.03 -18.33 -2.82
CA ASN A 76 -33.42 -18.38 -3.25
C ASN A 76 -33.53 -18.06 -4.75
N PRO A 77 -33.67 -19.08 -5.63
CA PRO A 77 -33.85 -18.87 -7.07
C PRO A 77 -35.10 -18.07 -7.44
N GLY A 78 -36.08 -17.97 -6.53
CA GLY A 78 -37.31 -17.17 -6.68
C GLY A 78 -37.18 -15.74 -6.16
N LEU A 79 -35.98 -15.29 -5.77
CA LEU A 79 -35.74 -13.94 -5.26
C LEU A 79 -36.16 -12.88 -6.29
N VAL A 80 -37.01 -11.95 -5.87
CA VAL A 80 -37.44 -10.83 -6.68
C VAL A 80 -36.69 -9.56 -6.27
N THR A 81 -36.19 -8.82 -7.25
CA THR A 81 -35.57 -7.51 -7.05
C THR A 81 -36.22 -6.45 -7.96
N PRO A 82 -36.32 -5.18 -7.54
CA PRO A 82 -36.78 -4.08 -8.39
C PRO A 82 -35.83 -3.74 -9.57
N ILE A 83 -34.60 -4.27 -9.58
CA ILE A 83 -33.59 -3.96 -10.61
C ILE A 83 -33.86 -4.77 -11.89
N SER A 84 -34.02 -4.07 -13.02
CA SER A 84 -34.22 -4.66 -14.36
C SER A 84 -32.96 -5.36 -14.91
N GLU A 85 -33.13 -6.31 -15.84
CA GLU A 85 -32.07 -7.01 -16.61
C GLU A 85 -31.03 -6.07 -17.26
N ASP A 86 -31.32 -4.77 -17.35
CA ASP A 86 -30.48 -3.71 -17.93
C ASP A 86 -29.48 -3.04 -16.95
N LYS A 87 -29.31 -3.54 -15.72
CA LYS A 87 -28.40 -2.98 -14.68
C LYS A 87 -28.68 -1.51 -14.30
N ARG A 88 -29.91 -1.03 -14.46
CA ARG A 88 -30.32 0.34 -14.09
C ARG A 88 -31.30 0.34 -12.91
N ILE A 89 -30.99 1.16 -11.90
CA ILE A 89 -31.86 1.43 -10.74
C ILE A 89 -33.18 2.05 -11.23
N PRO A 90 -34.36 1.64 -10.72
CA PRO A 90 -35.65 2.24 -11.08
C PRO A 90 -35.70 3.77 -10.95
N GLN A 91 -36.35 4.47 -11.89
CA GLN A 91 -36.41 5.94 -11.96
C GLN A 91 -36.91 6.64 -10.69
N PHE A 92 -37.74 5.97 -9.89
CA PHE A 92 -38.31 6.51 -8.66
C PHE A 92 -37.27 6.55 -7.52
N LEU A 93 -36.36 5.56 -7.46
CA LEU A 93 -35.23 5.56 -6.52
C LEU A 93 -34.12 6.58 -6.87
N GLN A 94 -34.25 7.34 -7.96
CA GLN A 94 -33.19 8.22 -8.47
C GLN A 94 -33.29 9.67 -7.94
N HIS A 95 -34.46 10.11 -7.45
CA HIS A 95 -34.72 11.50 -7.08
C HIS A 95 -35.61 11.60 -5.83
N GLY A 96 -35.09 12.19 -4.74
CA GLY A 96 -35.87 12.42 -3.50
C GLY A 96 -35.03 12.28 -2.23
N THR A 97 -35.57 12.73 -1.11
CA THR A 97 -35.01 12.46 0.23
C THR A 97 -35.04 10.96 0.53
N LEU A 98 -34.31 10.50 1.55
CA LEU A 98 -34.34 9.09 1.97
C LEU A 98 -35.77 8.65 2.34
N VAL A 99 -36.56 9.56 2.92
CA VAL A 99 -37.97 9.34 3.26
C VAL A 99 -38.83 9.19 2.01
N ASP A 100 -38.61 10.00 0.97
CA ASP A 100 -39.35 9.90 -0.30
C ASP A 100 -39.09 8.54 -0.95
N GLN A 101 -37.83 8.10 -0.98
CA GLN A 101 -37.44 6.80 -1.52
C GLN A 101 -38.06 5.64 -0.72
N ALA A 102 -38.10 5.75 0.61
CA ALA A 102 -38.77 4.77 1.46
C ALA A 102 -40.28 4.71 1.22
N ASN A 103 -40.93 5.85 0.97
CA ASN A 103 -42.36 5.92 0.66
C ASN A 103 -42.67 5.24 -0.68
N GLU A 104 -41.92 5.57 -1.72
CA GLU A 104 -42.11 4.99 -3.04
C GLU A 104 -41.82 3.49 -3.06
N LEU A 105 -40.77 3.05 -2.35
CA LEU A 105 -40.50 1.62 -2.19
C LEU A 105 -41.66 0.91 -1.49
N SER A 106 -42.23 1.51 -0.46
CA SER A 106 -43.36 0.92 0.28
C SER A 106 -44.59 0.78 -0.61
N LEU A 107 -44.95 1.83 -1.37
CA LEU A 107 -46.03 1.79 -2.36
C LEU A 107 -45.78 0.74 -3.45
N TYR A 108 -44.53 0.61 -3.90
CA TYR A 108 -44.12 -0.37 -4.89
C TYR A 108 -44.33 -1.80 -4.37
N LEU A 109 -43.86 -2.10 -3.16
CA LEU A 109 -43.94 -3.43 -2.54
C LEU A 109 -45.38 -3.83 -2.17
N GLN A 110 -46.25 -2.87 -1.83
CA GLN A 110 -47.68 -3.10 -1.56
C GLN A 110 -48.51 -3.34 -2.84
N SER A 111 -48.03 -2.87 -4.00
CA SER A 111 -48.81 -2.93 -5.24
C SER A 111 -48.93 -4.32 -5.88
N ASN A 112 -48.33 -5.36 -5.28
CA ASN A 112 -48.39 -6.77 -5.71
C ASN A 112 -47.97 -7.06 -7.18
N LYS A 113 -47.26 -6.12 -7.83
CA LYS A 113 -46.89 -6.20 -9.25
C LYS A 113 -45.83 -7.27 -9.60
N GLN A 114 -45.29 -7.97 -8.61
CA GLN A 114 -44.14 -8.87 -8.74
C GLN A 114 -44.39 -10.34 -8.35
N GLY A 115 -45.60 -10.70 -7.89
CA GLY A 115 -45.94 -12.09 -7.56
C GLY A 115 -45.50 -12.60 -6.18
N ALA A 116 -44.91 -11.74 -5.33
CA ALA A 116 -44.67 -11.99 -3.92
C ALA A 116 -45.91 -11.60 -3.08
N ASP A 117 -46.32 -12.43 -2.12
CA ASP A 117 -47.44 -12.13 -1.21
C ASP A 117 -46.96 -11.21 -0.09
N GLU A 118 -47.44 -9.95 -0.11
CA GLU A 118 -47.15 -8.91 0.87
C GLU A 118 -47.22 -9.39 2.34
N ASN A 119 -48.14 -10.31 2.66
CA ASN A 119 -48.38 -10.79 4.02
C ASN A 119 -47.63 -12.09 4.36
N GLN A 120 -47.11 -12.83 3.38
CA GLN A 120 -46.44 -14.12 3.62
C GLN A 120 -44.92 -14.06 3.43
N ASP A 121 -44.44 -13.20 2.53
CA ASP A 121 -43.06 -13.21 2.06
C ASP A 121 -42.14 -12.24 2.82
N TRP A 122 -40.95 -12.73 3.19
CA TRP A 122 -39.91 -11.94 3.86
C TRP A 122 -39.16 -11.03 2.88
N LYS A 123 -38.96 -9.79 3.31
CA LYS A 123 -38.33 -8.72 2.53
C LYS A 123 -37.06 -8.27 3.23
N LEU A 124 -35.95 -8.20 2.50
CA LEU A 124 -34.70 -7.58 2.95
C LEU A 124 -34.56 -6.22 2.27
N VAL A 125 -34.55 -5.16 3.07
CA VAL A 125 -34.37 -3.78 2.59
C VAL A 125 -33.00 -3.28 3.05
N LEU A 126 -32.10 -2.98 2.12
CA LEU A 126 -30.84 -2.30 2.43
C LEU A 126 -31.04 -0.79 2.34
N LEU A 127 -30.82 -0.10 3.46
CA LEU A 127 -30.92 1.36 3.56
C LEU A 127 -29.52 1.95 3.63
N PHE A 128 -29.12 2.66 2.57
CA PHE A 128 -27.79 3.28 2.47
C PHE A 128 -27.82 4.73 2.94
N VAL A 129 -26.96 5.05 3.91
CA VAL A 129 -26.72 6.42 4.37
C VAL A 129 -25.47 6.94 3.66
N GLN A 130 -25.65 7.90 2.74
CA GLN A 130 -24.55 8.38 1.90
C GLN A 130 -23.80 9.55 2.54
N LEU A 131 -22.48 9.39 2.67
CA LEU A 131 -21.59 10.40 3.27
C LEU A 131 -21.16 11.49 2.29
N ASP A 132 -21.29 11.26 0.99
CA ASP A 132 -20.93 12.21 -0.07
C ASP A 132 -21.77 13.49 -0.07
N ARG A 133 -22.90 13.52 0.65
CA ARG A 133 -23.75 14.69 0.88
C ARG A 133 -23.28 15.58 2.04
N LEU A 134 -22.34 15.11 2.86
CA LEU A 134 -21.84 15.84 4.02
C LEU A 134 -20.63 16.70 3.64
N CYS A 135 -20.86 17.99 3.41
CA CYS A 135 -19.76 18.96 3.31
C CYS A 135 -19.31 19.38 4.71
N ALA A 136 -18.17 18.89 5.16
CA ALA A 136 -17.57 19.32 6.42
C ALA A 136 -16.54 20.43 6.19
N CYS A 137 -16.98 21.57 5.65
CA CYS A 137 -16.10 22.73 5.48
C CYS A 137 -16.26 23.76 6.62
N GLU A 138 -17.05 23.44 7.64
CA GLU A 138 -17.64 24.39 8.59
C GLU A 138 -17.29 24.04 10.05
N GLN A 139 -17.60 24.95 10.99
CA GLN A 139 -17.28 24.79 12.41
C GLN A 139 -17.94 23.52 12.99
N GLN A 140 -17.29 22.90 13.98
CA GLN A 140 -17.67 21.60 14.55
C GLN A 140 -19.14 21.53 15.06
N GLU A 141 -19.71 22.67 15.48
CA GLU A 141 -21.12 22.77 15.87
C GLU A 141 -22.09 22.60 14.68
N GLN A 142 -21.74 23.14 13.51
CA GLN A 142 -22.52 23.00 12.28
C GLN A 142 -22.47 21.54 11.77
N ILE A 143 -21.31 20.90 11.88
CA ILE A 143 -21.14 19.46 11.58
C ILE A 143 -22.02 18.60 12.48
N SER A 144 -22.04 18.85 13.80
CA SER A 144 -22.88 18.08 14.73
C SER A 144 -24.37 18.23 14.41
N SER A 145 -24.82 19.45 14.06
CA SER A 145 -26.20 19.69 13.63
C SER A 145 -26.55 18.93 12.35
N LEU A 146 -25.65 18.94 11.36
CA LEU A 146 -25.84 18.25 10.09
C LEU A 146 -25.92 16.72 10.29
N LEU A 147 -25.05 16.14 11.12
CA LEU A 147 -25.10 14.72 11.45
C LEU A 147 -26.41 14.33 12.14
N LYS A 148 -26.91 15.15 13.07
CA LYS A 148 -28.21 14.92 13.72
C LYS A 148 -29.37 14.94 12.72
N GLN A 149 -29.33 15.84 11.74
CA GLN A 149 -30.34 15.90 10.68
C GLN A 149 -30.34 14.62 9.83
N VAL A 150 -29.17 14.08 9.48
CA VAL A 150 -29.08 12.81 8.75
C VAL A 150 -29.64 11.65 9.58
N VAL A 151 -29.32 11.60 10.88
CA VAL A 151 -29.85 10.59 11.80
C VAL A 151 -31.38 10.68 11.92
N GLU A 152 -31.93 11.89 11.97
CA GLU A 152 -33.38 12.12 11.96
C GLU A 152 -34.03 11.70 10.63
N GLU A 153 -33.38 11.96 9.49
CA GLU A 153 -33.84 11.50 8.17
C GLU A 153 -33.90 9.96 8.11
N VAL A 154 -32.88 9.27 8.66
CA VAL A 154 -32.87 7.81 8.79
C VAL A 154 -33.97 7.31 9.72
N ASP A 155 -34.15 7.93 10.89
CA ASP A 155 -35.25 7.60 11.81
C ASP A 155 -36.58 7.68 11.06
N ASN A 156 -36.89 8.82 10.43
CA ASN A 156 -38.14 9.04 9.70
C ASN A 156 -38.38 8.01 8.58
N ALA A 157 -37.34 7.67 7.81
CA ALA A 157 -37.45 6.65 6.77
C ALA A 157 -37.73 5.26 7.35
N VAL A 158 -37.06 4.88 8.45
CA VAL A 158 -37.28 3.61 9.13
C VAL A 158 -38.68 3.55 9.77
N GLN A 159 -39.16 4.64 10.38
CA GLN A 159 -40.52 4.71 10.93
C GLN A 159 -41.57 4.51 9.82
N LEU A 160 -41.34 5.09 8.65
CA LEU A 160 -42.23 4.91 7.50
C LEU A 160 -42.26 3.44 7.05
N LEU A 161 -41.10 2.83 6.86
CA LEU A 161 -40.98 1.41 6.48
C LEU A 161 -41.64 0.50 7.52
N HIS A 162 -41.42 0.76 8.81
CA HIS A 162 -42.06 0.03 9.91
C HIS A 162 -43.59 0.14 9.85
N SER A 163 -44.12 1.34 9.62
CA SER A 163 -45.57 1.56 9.57
C SER A 163 -46.27 0.91 8.36
N GLN A 164 -45.55 0.74 7.24
CA GLN A 164 -46.12 0.32 5.96
C GLN A 164 -45.81 -1.13 5.57
N LEU A 165 -44.73 -1.72 6.08
CA LEU A 165 -44.27 -3.04 5.67
C LEU A 165 -44.48 -4.10 6.76
N LYS A 166 -44.71 -5.33 6.31
CA LYS A 166 -44.77 -6.55 7.12
C LYS A 166 -43.70 -7.55 6.70
N LYS A 167 -43.28 -8.42 7.61
CA LYS A 167 -42.21 -9.42 7.40
C LYS A 167 -40.97 -8.81 6.74
N THR A 168 -40.38 -7.81 7.38
CA THR A 168 -39.29 -7.01 6.79
C THR A 168 -38.09 -6.92 7.72
N ILE A 169 -36.90 -7.17 7.17
CA ILE A 169 -35.61 -6.88 7.80
C ILE A 169 -35.03 -5.67 7.10
N VAL A 170 -34.76 -4.59 7.86
CA VAL A 170 -34.07 -3.40 7.35
C VAL A 170 -32.61 -3.44 7.81
N SER A 171 -31.67 -3.48 6.86
CA SER A 171 -30.23 -3.37 7.14
C SER A 171 -29.74 -1.98 6.77
N VAL A 172 -29.40 -1.18 7.78
CA VAL A 172 -28.85 0.17 7.60
C VAL A 172 -27.34 0.07 7.41
N ALA A 173 -26.82 0.64 6.33
CA ALA A 173 -25.40 0.64 6.01
C ALA A 173 -24.92 2.05 5.63
N LEU A 174 -23.78 2.48 6.18
CA LEU A 174 -23.13 3.71 5.73
C LEU A 174 -22.33 3.43 4.45
N TRP A 175 -22.45 4.31 3.47
CA TRP A 175 -21.72 4.24 2.21
C TRP A 175 -20.85 5.49 2.02
N ASP A 176 -19.55 5.26 1.87
CA ASP A 176 -18.56 6.25 1.51
C ASP A 176 -17.97 5.98 0.11
N GLY A 177 -18.40 6.77 -0.88
CA GLY A 177 -17.97 6.66 -2.29
C GLY A 177 -16.57 7.22 -2.63
N GLY A 178 -15.75 7.60 -1.64
CA GLY A 178 -14.39 8.15 -1.85
C GLY A 178 -14.35 9.59 -2.40
N LEU A 179 -13.15 10.19 -2.47
CA LEU A 179 -12.88 11.53 -3.01
C LEU A 179 -12.82 11.49 -4.55
N ASN A 180 -13.89 11.90 -5.24
CA ASN A 180 -13.82 12.16 -6.70
C ASN A 180 -13.55 13.66 -6.96
N THR A 181 -12.93 13.98 -8.09
CA THR A 181 -12.77 15.36 -8.63
C THR A 181 -14.08 16.15 -8.77
N PHE A 182 -15.24 15.47 -8.67
CA PHE A 182 -16.57 16.07 -8.62
C PHE A 182 -16.94 16.61 -7.23
N GLN A 183 -16.47 16.01 -6.13
CA GLN A 183 -16.76 16.49 -4.76
C GLN A 183 -16.06 17.82 -4.45
N THR A 184 -14.87 18.05 -5.00
CA THR A 184 -14.18 19.36 -4.97
C THR A 184 -15.00 20.50 -5.61
N LYS A 185 -16.01 20.19 -6.44
CA LYS A 185 -16.94 21.18 -7.00
C LYS A 185 -18.21 21.39 -6.16
N MET A 186 -18.66 20.40 -5.39
CA MET A 186 -19.88 20.49 -4.56
C MET A 186 -19.63 21.03 -3.15
N CYS A 187 -18.42 20.86 -2.60
CA CYS A 187 -18.04 21.40 -1.29
C CYS A 187 -16.93 22.47 -1.45
N PRO A 188 -17.27 23.74 -1.74
CA PRO A 188 -16.30 24.83 -1.80
C PRO A 188 -15.89 25.24 -0.38
N CYS A 189 -14.96 24.52 0.24
CA CYS A 189 -14.36 24.97 1.49
C CYS A 189 -13.57 26.27 1.24
N THR A 190 -13.71 27.26 2.12
CA THR A 190 -12.94 28.52 2.06
C THR A 190 -11.46 28.35 2.41
N HIS A 191 -11.10 27.24 3.06
CA HIS A 191 -9.73 26.91 3.48
C HIS A 191 -9.11 25.83 2.59
N THR A 192 -7.84 26.00 2.22
CA THR A 192 -7.03 24.98 1.53
C THR A 192 -6.60 23.91 2.53
N TYR A 193 -7.32 22.80 2.59
CA TYR A 193 -6.94 21.63 3.39
C TYR A 193 -5.95 20.75 2.62
N THR A 194 -5.01 20.12 3.32
CA THR A 194 -4.13 19.10 2.76
C THR A 194 -4.87 17.76 2.61
N ASP A 195 -4.48 16.90 1.66
CA ASP A 195 -5.10 15.57 1.47
C ASP A 195 -5.19 14.74 2.77
N GLY A 196 -4.19 14.88 3.66
CA GLY A 196 -4.17 14.21 4.97
C GLY A 196 -5.25 14.72 5.91
N GLU A 197 -5.51 16.03 5.96
CA GLU A 197 -6.57 16.63 6.77
C GLU A 197 -7.96 16.21 6.27
N LEU A 198 -8.17 16.21 4.95
CA LEU A 198 -9.43 15.72 4.36
C LEU A 198 -9.66 14.24 4.69
N LYS A 199 -8.61 13.42 4.61
CA LYS A 199 -8.68 11.98 4.95
C LYS A 199 -9.07 11.78 6.41
N LEU A 200 -8.42 12.50 7.34
CA LEU A 200 -8.74 12.48 8.76
C LEU A 200 -10.19 12.90 9.02
N GLN A 201 -10.60 14.03 8.44
CA GLN A 201 -11.94 14.58 8.64
C GLN A 201 -13.05 13.65 8.15
N ARG A 202 -12.93 13.12 6.93
CA ARG A 202 -13.93 12.20 6.37
C ARG A 202 -14.06 10.93 7.20
N ALA A 203 -12.94 10.39 7.66
CA ALA A 203 -12.92 9.19 8.48
C ALA A 203 -13.59 9.41 9.85
N MET A 204 -13.30 10.55 10.51
CA MET A 204 -13.94 10.93 11.77
C MET A 204 -15.46 11.14 11.63
N LEU A 205 -15.91 11.83 10.57
CA LEU A 205 -17.33 12.03 10.30
C LEU A 205 -18.07 10.71 10.09
N THR A 206 -17.46 9.81 9.33
CA THR A 206 -17.99 8.46 9.09
C THR A 206 -18.18 7.73 10.41
N HIS A 207 -17.21 7.85 11.34
CA HIS A 207 -17.28 7.18 12.64
C HIS A 207 -18.36 7.76 13.54
N THR A 208 -18.45 9.09 13.61
CA THR A 208 -19.48 9.73 14.41
C THR A 208 -20.87 9.44 13.90
N LEU A 209 -21.07 9.45 12.58
CA LEU A 209 -22.38 9.09 12.02
C LEU A 209 -22.73 7.63 12.35
N GLN A 210 -21.75 6.72 12.28
CA GLN A 210 -21.92 5.32 12.66
C GLN A 210 -22.35 5.19 14.13
N GLU A 211 -21.69 5.88 15.06
CA GLU A 211 -22.05 5.87 16.49
C GLU A 211 -23.44 6.49 16.76
N LEU A 212 -23.76 7.63 16.14
CA LEU A 212 -25.06 8.27 16.32
C LEU A 212 -26.22 7.41 15.79
N LEU A 213 -25.98 6.66 14.70
CA LEU A 213 -26.94 5.70 14.18
C LEU A 213 -27.07 4.48 15.12
N ASP A 214 -25.97 4.02 15.73
CA ASP A 214 -26.02 2.95 16.73
C ASP A 214 -26.82 3.38 17.96
N GLU A 215 -26.56 4.58 18.50
CA GLU A 215 -27.33 5.17 19.59
C GLU A 215 -28.82 5.31 19.25
N LEU A 216 -29.15 5.66 18.00
CA LEU A 216 -30.54 5.69 17.52
C LEU A 216 -31.18 4.30 17.62
N MET A 217 -30.49 3.24 17.15
CA MET A 217 -30.99 1.86 17.20
C MET A 217 -31.23 1.38 18.65
N VAL A 218 -30.37 1.80 19.59
CA VAL A 218 -30.54 1.51 21.03
C VAL A 218 -31.75 2.24 21.60
N LYS A 219 -31.84 3.56 21.36
CA LYS A 219 -32.88 4.41 21.94
C LYS A 219 -34.26 4.04 21.42
N LYS A 220 -34.37 3.68 20.14
CA LYS A 220 -35.61 3.31 19.44
C LYS A 220 -35.89 1.81 19.53
N HIS A 221 -35.87 1.26 20.74
CA HIS A 221 -36.18 -0.14 21.03
C HIS A 221 -37.51 -0.64 20.43
N TRP A 222 -38.46 0.26 20.13
CA TRP A 222 -39.75 -0.07 19.50
C TRP A 222 -39.65 -0.45 18.02
N TYR A 223 -38.52 -0.28 17.32
CA TYR A 223 -38.31 -0.92 16.01
C TYR A 223 -38.39 -2.47 16.07
N ARG A 224 -38.53 -3.01 17.28
CA ARG A 224 -38.61 -4.41 17.66
C ARG A 224 -39.96 -4.75 18.34
N ASP A 225 -40.93 -3.85 18.30
CA ASP A 225 -42.26 -4.05 18.93
C ASP A 225 -43.13 -5.09 18.20
N ARG A 226 -42.69 -5.54 17.02
CA ARG A 226 -43.33 -6.54 16.18
C ARG A 226 -42.39 -7.70 15.89
N ASP A 227 -42.92 -8.91 15.93
CA ASP A 227 -42.17 -10.12 15.59
C ASP A 227 -41.78 -10.18 14.09
N ASP A 228 -42.55 -9.51 13.23
CA ASP A 228 -42.38 -9.54 11.78
C ASP A 228 -41.57 -8.36 11.23
N PHE A 229 -40.90 -7.58 12.08
CA PHE A 229 -40.09 -6.43 11.64
C PHE A 229 -38.85 -6.26 12.52
N THR A 230 -37.70 -5.96 11.89
CA THR A 230 -36.50 -5.61 12.65
C THR A 230 -35.59 -4.70 11.84
N VAL A 231 -34.78 -3.91 12.56
CA VAL A 231 -33.79 -3.00 11.99
C VAL A 231 -32.43 -3.37 12.58
N THR A 232 -31.42 -3.51 11.72
CA THR A 232 -30.04 -3.76 12.14
C THR A 232 -29.11 -2.78 11.46
N LEU A 233 -28.18 -2.22 12.23
CA LEU A 233 -27.09 -1.40 11.71
C LEU A 233 -25.91 -2.30 11.35
N GLN A 234 -25.31 -2.09 10.18
CA GLN A 234 -24.06 -2.75 9.82
C GLN A 234 -22.90 -2.18 10.63
N VAL A 235 -22.12 -3.07 11.26
CA VAL A 235 -21.06 -2.69 12.23
C VAL A 235 -19.91 -1.95 11.55
N THR A 236 -19.62 -2.26 10.28
CA THR A 236 -18.54 -1.65 9.52
C THR A 236 -19.08 -0.90 8.30
N PRO A 237 -18.76 0.40 8.13
CA PRO A 237 -19.17 1.17 6.96
C PRO A 237 -18.53 0.63 5.67
N LEU A 238 -19.20 0.82 4.53
CA LEU A 238 -18.69 0.46 3.22
C LEU A 238 -17.91 1.65 2.63
N ILE A 239 -16.59 1.54 2.57
CA ILE A 239 -15.70 2.64 2.17
C ILE A 239 -14.93 2.28 0.91
N ARG A 240 -15.00 3.14 -0.10
CA ARG A 240 -14.27 2.96 -1.36
C ARG A 240 -12.76 3.09 -1.16
N GLY A 241 -12.01 2.09 -1.62
CA GLY A 241 -10.55 2.13 -1.72
C GLY A 241 -9.77 1.53 -0.54
N LEU A 242 -10.44 1.04 0.50
CA LEU A 242 -9.78 0.20 1.51
C LEU A 242 -9.85 -1.28 1.12
N SER A 243 -8.68 -1.90 0.92
CA SER A 243 -8.58 -3.36 0.93
C SER A 243 -8.36 -3.84 2.36
N SER A 244 -9.00 -4.93 2.74
CA SER A 244 -8.77 -5.59 4.03
C SER A 244 -7.40 -6.28 4.14
N THR A 245 -6.65 -6.38 3.05
CA THR A 245 -5.41 -7.18 2.97
C THR A 245 -4.12 -6.37 3.14
N GLY A 246 -4.20 -5.06 3.43
CA GLY A 246 -3.00 -4.21 3.56
C GLY A 246 -2.18 -4.04 2.27
N LYS A 247 -2.66 -4.58 1.13
CA LYS A 247 -2.05 -4.35 -0.17
C LYS A 247 -2.62 -3.08 -0.79
N PRO A 248 -1.79 -2.21 -1.39
CA PRO A 248 -2.29 -1.12 -2.22
C PRO A 248 -3.07 -1.76 -3.36
N ILE A 249 -4.39 -1.60 -3.34
CA ILE A 249 -5.16 -1.76 -4.58
C ILE A 249 -4.82 -0.51 -5.37
N GLY A 250 -3.79 -0.61 -6.22
CA GLY A 250 -3.58 0.33 -7.30
C GLY A 250 -4.94 0.56 -7.99
N GLU A 251 -5.20 1.78 -8.44
CA GLU A 251 -6.50 2.26 -8.94
C GLU A 251 -7.15 1.45 -10.10
N PHE A 252 -6.65 0.26 -10.45
CA PHE A 252 -6.92 -0.42 -11.71
C PHE A 252 -7.41 -1.88 -11.63
N GLU A 253 -7.93 -2.35 -10.49
CA GLU A 253 -8.82 -3.54 -10.46
C GLU A 253 -10.23 -3.20 -9.92
N PRO A 254 -11.09 -2.54 -10.71
CA PRO A 254 -12.46 -2.22 -10.29
C PRO A 254 -13.31 -3.46 -9.95
N SER A 255 -13.04 -4.61 -10.60
CA SER A 255 -13.74 -5.87 -10.35
C SER A 255 -13.42 -6.44 -8.97
N LYS A 256 -12.14 -6.55 -8.63
CA LYS A 256 -11.69 -7.08 -7.33
C LYS A 256 -12.13 -6.20 -6.17
N ARG A 257 -12.08 -4.88 -6.34
CA ARG A 257 -12.58 -3.91 -5.35
C ARG A 257 -14.09 -4.05 -5.08
N THR A 258 -14.88 -4.22 -6.15
CA THR A 258 -16.33 -4.45 -6.00
C THR A 258 -16.66 -5.82 -5.42
N ASP A 259 -15.81 -6.84 -5.64
CA ASP A 259 -15.95 -8.15 -4.99
C ASP A 259 -15.70 -8.06 -3.48
N GLU A 260 -14.65 -7.37 -3.03
CA GLU A 260 -14.35 -7.17 -1.61
C GLU A 260 -15.47 -6.43 -0.88
N LEU A 261 -15.99 -5.33 -1.45
CA LEU A 261 -17.12 -4.58 -0.88
C LEU A 261 -18.41 -5.40 -0.83
N MET A 262 -18.66 -6.25 -1.84
CA MET A 262 -19.80 -7.17 -1.84
C MET A 262 -19.67 -8.24 -0.76
N LEU A 263 -18.49 -8.85 -0.62
CA LEU A 263 -18.23 -9.86 0.41
C LEU A 263 -18.32 -9.27 1.82
N GLN A 264 -17.86 -8.04 2.03
CA GLN A 264 -18.05 -7.31 3.29
C GLN A 264 -19.54 -7.07 3.57
N LEU A 265 -20.28 -6.55 2.57
CA LEU A 265 -21.71 -6.31 2.70
C LEU A 265 -22.47 -7.61 3.02
N TRP A 266 -22.11 -8.72 2.39
CA TRP A 266 -22.65 -10.04 2.67
C TRP A 266 -22.31 -10.54 4.08
N GLY A 267 -21.04 -10.47 4.49
CA GLY A 267 -20.61 -10.87 5.83
C GLY A 267 -21.34 -10.09 6.94
N ASN A 268 -21.58 -8.79 6.72
CA ASN A 268 -22.33 -7.93 7.65
C ASN A 268 -23.81 -8.32 7.83
N LEU A 269 -24.39 -9.07 6.88
CA LEU A 269 -25.75 -9.60 6.94
C LEU A 269 -25.83 -10.96 7.67
N LEU A 270 -24.70 -11.61 7.96
CA LEU A 270 -24.64 -12.92 8.62
C LEU A 270 -24.27 -12.78 10.11
N GLN A 271 -24.66 -13.78 10.90
CA GLN A 271 -24.27 -13.85 12.32
C GLN A 271 -22.74 -14.07 12.45
N PRO A 272 -22.04 -13.38 13.38
CA PRO A 272 -20.59 -13.52 13.57
C PRO A 272 -20.20 -14.95 14.03
N MET A 273 -18.95 -15.40 13.84
CA MET A 273 -18.49 -16.74 14.31
C MET A 273 -17.91 -16.65 15.75
N VAL A 274 -18.03 -17.73 16.56
CA VAL A 274 -17.71 -17.70 18.01
C VAL A 274 -16.21 -17.79 18.32
N ASP A 275 -15.38 -18.33 17.44
CA ASP A 275 -13.95 -18.48 17.72
C ASP A 275 -13.14 -18.54 16.41
N GLN A 276 -11.99 -17.86 16.43
CA GLN A 276 -10.90 -17.85 15.44
C GLN A 276 -11.06 -16.95 14.20
N ARG A 277 -10.03 -16.08 14.07
CA ARG A 277 -9.41 -15.46 12.89
C ARG A 277 -10.39 -14.93 11.84
N ILE A 278 -10.33 -13.62 11.58
CA ILE A 278 -10.87 -13.00 10.36
C ILE A 278 -10.41 -13.88 9.18
N PRO A 279 -11.32 -14.61 8.49
CA PRO A 279 -10.94 -15.38 7.33
C PRO A 279 -10.35 -14.44 6.29
N ASP A 280 -9.40 -14.91 5.46
CA ASP A 280 -9.03 -14.19 4.24
C ASP A 280 -10.32 -13.81 3.48
N ILE A 281 -10.62 -12.51 3.39
CA ILE A 281 -11.90 -11.97 2.85
C ILE A 281 -12.12 -12.32 1.38
N LEU A 282 -11.13 -12.94 0.72
CA LEU A 282 -11.29 -13.59 -0.58
C LEU A 282 -12.11 -14.90 -0.52
N THR A 283 -12.58 -15.31 0.66
CA THR A 283 -13.45 -16.49 0.83
C THR A 283 -14.88 -16.07 1.19
N LEU A 284 -15.84 -16.57 0.40
CA LEU A 284 -17.27 -16.35 0.66
C LEU A 284 -17.68 -16.99 1.99
N GLN A 285 -18.17 -16.18 2.93
CA GLN A 285 -18.71 -16.69 4.20
C GLN A 285 -20.07 -17.36 3.97
N CYS A 286 -20.25 -18.56 4.53
CA CYS A 286 -21.49 -19.33 4.42
C CYS A 286 -22.20 -19.41 5.78
N PRO A 287 -23.55 -19.34 5.83
CA PRO A 287 -24.30 -19.69 7.03
C PRO A 287 -23.98 -21.13 7.46
N THR A 288 -23.80 -21.33 8.77
CA THR A 288 -23.49 -22.65 9.35
C THR A 288 -24.75 -23.28 9.95
N GLU A 289 -24.70 -24.57 10.29
CA GLU A 289 -25.81 -25.22 11.00
C GLU A 289 -26.10 -24.56 12.35
N ASP A 290 -25.06 -24.08 13.04
CA ASP A 290 -25.17 -23.42 14.35
C ASP A 290 -25.61 -21.95 14.26
N ARG A 291 -25.37 -21.29 13.11
CA ARG A 291 -25.73 -19.90 12.85
C ARG A 291 -26.35 -19.73 11.45
N PRO A 292 -27.57 -20.25 11.23
CA PRO A 292 -28.18 -20.32 9.90
C PRO A 292 -28.96 -19.06 9.49
N PHE A 293 -29.16 -18.12 10.42
CA PHE A 293 -30.08 -16.99 10.26
C PHE A 293 -29.34 -15.73 9.80
N LEU A 294 -30.07 -14.81 9.18
CA LEU A 294 -29.60 -13.45 8.96
C LEU A 294 -29.40 -12.76 10.30
N ARG A 295 -28.39 -11.89 10.37
CA ARG A 295 -28.09 -11.11 11.56
C ARG A 295 -29.25 -10.15 11.85
N THR A 296 -29.76 -10.22 13.06
CA THR A 296 -30.75 -9.29 13.58
C THR A 296 -30.33 -8.85 14.98
N GLU A 297 -30.88 -7.73 15.44
CA GLU A 297 -30.65 -7.27 16.81
C GLU A 297 -31.18 -8.22 17.89
N PHE A 298 -32.05 -9.17 17.52
CA PHE A 298 -32.58 -10.19 18.43
C PHE A 298 -31.61 -11.36 18.60
N ASN A 299 -31.14 -11.92 17.49
CA ASN A 299 -30.27 -13.10 17.51
C ASN A 299 -28.79 -12.76 17.68
N THR A 300 -28.41 -11.50 17.46
CA THR A 300 -27.06 -10.97 17.64
C THR A 300 -27.18 -9.55 18.23
N PRO A 301 -27.52 -9.43 19.54
CA PRO A 301 -27.59 -8.13 20.18
C PRO A 301 -26.24 -7.43 20.09
N SER A 302 -26.24 -6.16 19.74
CA SER A 302 -25.04 -5.34 19.75
C SER A 302 -24.53 -5.21 21.20
N ASN A 303 -23.22 -5.41 21.43
CA ASN A 303 -22.60 -5.32 22.76
C ASN A 303 -22.59 -3.85 23.22
N HIS A 304 -23.70 -3.37 23.77
CA HIS A 304 -23.77 -2.07 24.42
C HIS A 304 -23.15 -2.18 25.82
N HIS A 305 -21.82 -2.14 25.89
CA HIS A 305 -21.17 -1.93 27.16
C HIS A 305 -21.41 -0.48 27.59
N SER A 306 -22.10 -0.33 28.72
CA SER A 306 -22.04 0.87 29.54
C SER A 306 -20.58 1.27 29.68
N ILE A 307 -20.25 2.39 29.06
CA ILE A 307 -18.95 3.02 29.16
C ILE A 307 -18.81 3.37 30.64
N ALA A 308 -17.96 2.62 31.35
CA ALA A 308 -17.52 3.03 32.66
C ALA A 308 -16.98 4.45 32.50
N ASP A 309 -17.49 5.39 33.30
CA ASP A 309 -16.98 6.75 33.40
C ASP A 309 -15.48 6.69 33.70
N TYR A 310 -14.65 6.69 32.67
CA TYR A 310 -13.23 6.92 32.81
C TYR A 310 -13.11 8.39 33.18
N LEU A 311 -13.06 8.66 34.49
CA LEU A 311 -12.77 9.97 35.04
C LEU A 311 -11.54 10.53 34.31
N ILE A 312 -11.78 11.54 33.48
CA ILE A 312 -10.71 12.35 32.89
C ILE A 312 -9.94 12.92 34.09
N GLN A 313 -8.71 12.48 34.27
CA GLN A 313 -7.81 13.17 35.21
C GLN A 313 -7.57 14.56 34.64
N THR A 314 -8.29 15.53 35.18
CA THR A 314 -8.23 16.95 34.80
C THR A 314 -6.94 17.63 35.26
N HIS A 315 -6.07 16.92 35.99
CA HIS A 315 -4.80 17.44 36.48
C HIS A 315 -3.67 16.47 36.13
N THR A 316 -2.79 16.89 35.21
CA THR A 316 -1.60 16.14 34.77
C THR A 316 -0.32 16.97 34.94
N GLY A 317 -0.39 17.99 35.78
CA GLY A 317 0.74 18.86 36.02
C GLY A 317 1.88 18.18 36.75
N THR A 318 3.03 18.83 36.69
CA THR A 318 4.29 18.33 37.20
C THR A 318 4.88 19.35 38.18
N GLU A 319 5.67 18.90 39.14
CA GLU A 319 6.44 19.79 40.00
C GLU A 319 7.85 19.96 39.44
N LEU A 320 8.41 21.17 39.58
CA LEU A 320 9.78 21.47 39.17
C LEU A 320 10.67 21.60 40.41
N PRO A 321 11.52 20.60 40.73
CA PRO A 321 12.33 20.60 41.94
C PRO A 321 13.59 21.49 41.84
N CYS A 322 13.82 22.17 40.71
CA CYS A 322 15.08 22.88 40.46
C CYS A 322 15.24 24.10 41.35
N GLU A 323 16.39 24.19 42.04
CA GLU A 323 16.74 25.33 42.90
C GLU A 323 17.34 26.50 42.11
N ASP A 324 18.37 26.25 41.28
CA ASP A 324 18.93 27.29 40.40
C ASP A 324 18.08 27.43 39.13
N ARG A 325 17.55 28.64 38.93
CA ARG A 325 16.75 29.03 37.77
C ARG A 325 17.28 30.31 37.13
N SER A 326 18.48 30.72 37.50
CA SER A 326 19.03 32.01 37.12
C SER A 326 19.44 32.03 35.64
N PRO A 327 19.22 33.15 34.93
CA PRO A 327 19.78 33.35 33.59
C PRO A 327 21.31 33.42 33.63
N SER A 328 21.94 33.31 32.47
CA SER A 328 23.35 33.60 32.33
C SER A 328 23.62 35.08 32.65
N SER A 329 24.84 35.40 33.14
CA SER A 329 25.21 36.77 33.53
C SER A 329 25.17 37.78 32.38
N SER A 330 25.23 37.28 31.15
CA SER A 330 25.05 38.01 29.89
C SER A 330 24.42 37.08 28.87
N ILE A 331 23.79 37.64 27.82
CA ILE A 331 23.22 36.83 26.74
C ILE A 331 24.35 35.98 26.12
N PRO A 332 24.28 34.64 26.17
CA PRO A 332 25.36 33.79 25.69
C PRO A 332 25.56 33.96 24.18
N ASN A 333 26.81 33.86 23.74
CA ASN A 333 27.16 33.90 22.31
C ASN A 333 27.27 32.51 21.70
N SER A 334 27.27 31.47 22.55
CA SER A 334 27.33 30.08 22.12
C SER A 334 26.12 29.29 22.61
N VAL A 335 25.62 28.42 21.73
CA VAL A 335 24.55 27.46 22.00
C VAL A 335 24.98 26.44 23.06
N HIS A 336 26.28 26.22 23.22
CA HIS A 336 26.87 25.30 24.20
C HIS A 336 26.91 25.87 25.63
N GLU A 337 26.59 27.15 25.78
CA GLU A 337 26.56 27.87 27.06
C GLU A 337 25.13 28.28 27.45
N LEU A 338 24.11 27.69 26.79
CA LEU A 338 22.72 28.02 27.06
C LEU A 338 22.22 27.41 28.35
N ARG A 339 21.82 28.25 29.30
CA ARG A 339 20.95 27.85 30.41
C ARG A 339 19.49 27.86 29.95
N PRO A 340 18.59 27.09 30.58
CA PRO A 340 17.17 27.13 30.24
C PRO A 340 16.55 28.54 30.31
N ALA A 341 17.02 29.38 31.24
CA ALA A 341 16.59 30.77 31.41
C ALA A 341 17.04 31.70 30.27
N ASP A 342 18.00 31.30 29.43
CA ASP A 342 18.47 32.10 28.29
C ASP A 342 17.58 31.95 27.05
N ILE A 343 16.73 30.91 27.01
CA ILE A 343 15.78 30.69 25.92
C ILE A 343 14.68 31.74 26.00
N LYS A 344 14.45 32.45 24.89
CA LYS A 344 13.42 33.50 24.80
C LYS A 344 12.31 33.18 23.83
N VAL A 345 12.57 32.34 22.83
CA VAL A 345 11.59 32.00 21.81
C VAL A 345 11.51 30.48 21.66
N VAL A 346 10.30 29.94 21.63
CA VAL A 346 10.03 28.55 21.28
C VAL A 346 9.24 28.49 19.98
N GLY A 347 9.53 27.50 19.13
CA GLY A 347 8.78 27.24 17.89
C GLY A 347 8.69 25.76 17.61
N ALA A 348 7.70 25.34 16.81
CA ALA A 348 7.57 23.93 16.45
C ALA A 348 6.99 23.71 15.04
N VAL A 349 7.44 22.64 14.39
CA VAL A 349 6.91 22.10 13.13
C VAL A 349 6.71 20.60 13.26
N GLY A 350 5.73 20.05 12.55
CA GLY A 350 5.37 18.65 12.65
C GLY A 350 3.97 18.32 12.14
N ASP A 351 3.40 17.25 12.68
CA ASP A 351 2.08 16.73 12.33
C ASP A 351 1.00 16.99 13.42
N SER A 352 -0.04 16.15 13.44
CA SER A 352 -1.17 16.23 14.37
C SER A 352 -0.78 16.09 15.84
N LEU A 353 0.30 15.36 16.17
CA LEU A 353 0.77 15.24 17.55
C LEU A 353 1.39 16.54 18.05
N THR A 354 2.06 17.28 17.16
CA THR A 354 2.65 18.60 17.47
C THR A 354 1.58 19.71 17.44
N ALA A 355 0.56 19.58 16.58
CA ALA A 355 -0.60 20.47 16.55
C ALA A 355 -1.55 20.26 17.75
N GLY A 356 -1.47 19.11 18.43
CA GLY A 356 -2.26 18.79 19.61
C GLY A 356 -3.67 18.33 19.30
N ASN A 357 -3.84 17.53 18.25
CA ASN A 357 -5.13 16.94 17.90
C ASN A 357 -5.68 16.07 19.03
N GLY A 358 -6.91 16.35 19.48
CA GLY A 358 -7.67 15.50 20.39
C GLY A 358 -7.15 15.37 21.83
N ILE A 359 -6.22 16.23 22.27
CA ILE A 359 -5.55 16.08 23.57
C ILE A 359 -6.54 16.04 24.75
N ALA A 360 -7.53 16.94 24.74
CA ALA A 360 -8.52 17.08 25.80
C ALA A 360 -9.89 16.47 25.46
N SER A 361 -9.93 15.60 24.44
CA SER A 361 -11.18 14.99 24.00
C SER A 361 -11.67 13.96 25.00
N SER A 362 -12.98 14.02 25.29
CA SER A 362 -13.67 12.96 26.06
C SER A 362 -13.50 11.61 25.35
N PRO A 363 -13.29 10.48 26.05
CA PRO A 363 -13.12 9.14 25.45
C PRO A 363 -14.19 8.71 24.43
N THR A 364 -15.35 9.35 24.45
CA THR A 364 -16.50 9.08 23.59
C THR A 364 -16.70 10.10 22.46
N ASN A 365 -15.93 11.19 22.42
CA ASN A 365 -16.12 12.26 21.45
C ASN A 365 -15.06 12.20 20.35
N ILE A 366 -15.24 11.28 19.40
CA ILE A 366 -14.32 11.08 18.29
C ILE A 366 -14.15 12.33 17.41
N LEU A 367 -15.20 13.14 17.20
CA LEU A 367 -15.12 14.34 16.36
C LEU A 367 -14.11 15.34 16.91
N ASP A 368 -13.95 15.35 18.22
CA ASP A 368 -13.07 16.28 18.91
C ASP A 368 -11.59 15.96 18.71
N VAL A 369 -11.25 14.80 18.13
CA VAL A 369 -9.91 14.52 17.62
C VAL A 369 -9.50 15.48 16.48
N LEU A 370 -10.47 16.01 15.73
CA LEU A 370 -10.21 17.04 14.72
C LEU A 370 -9.83 18.39 15.34
N ARG A 371 -10.14 18.59 16.63
CA ARG A 371 -9.84 19.81 17.36
C ARG A 371 -8.37 19.85 17.74
N GLN A 372 -7.70 20.93 17.34
CA GLN A 372 -6.28 21.14 17.54
C GLN A 372 -6.05 21.94 18.83
N TYR A 373 -5.80 21.24 19.94
CA TYR A 373 -5.51 21.81 21.26
C TYR A 373 -4.06 22.27 21.35
N ARG A 374 -3.71 23.26 20.52
CA ARG A 374 -2.33 23.76 20.41
C ARG A 374 -1.76 24.24 21.75
N GLY A 375 -2.60 24.82 22.61
CA GLY A 375 -2.19 25.24 23.95
C GLY A 375 -1.77 24.11 24.89
N LEU A 376 -2.17 22.86 24.61
CA LEU A 376 -1.83 21.67 25.40
C LEU A 376 -0.72 20.81 24.79
N SER A 377 -0.19 21.19 23.61
CA SER A 377 0.84 20.42 22.91
C SER A 377 2.12 20.30 23.75
N TRP A 378 2.60 19.07 23.94
CA TRP A 378 3.74 18.73 24.79
C TRP A 378 5.00 19.59 24.60
N CYS A 379 5.34 19.95 23.35
CA CYS A 379 6.58 20.66 23.02
C CYS A 379 6.44 22.17 22.84
N ILE A 380 5.22 22.70 22.66
CA ILE A 380 5.01 24.10 22.26
C ILE A 380 3.74 24.77 22.82
N GLY A 381 2.89 24.05 23.54
CA GLY A 381 1.71 24.60 24.20
C GLY A 381 2.05 25.38 25.47
N GLY A 382 1.30 26.44 25.78
CA GLY A 382 1.52 27.27 26.96
C GLY A 382 0.27 27.57 27.78
N ASP A 383 -0.81 26.80 27.60
CA ASP A 383 -2.03 26.94 28.40
C ASP A 383 -1.74 26.65 29.88
N GLU A 384 -2.43 27.39 30.75
CA GLU A 384 -2.32 27.28 32.20
C GLU A 384 -0.86 27.40 32.72
N ASN A 385 -0.49 26.60 33.73
CA ASN A 385 0.84 26.56 34.33
C ASN A 385 1.32 25.12 34.54
N LEU A 386 2.59 24.96 34.89
CA LEU A 386 3.22 23.63 35.00
C LEU A 386 2.52 22.71 36.01
N THR A 387 1.93 23.26 37.08
CA THR A 387 1.27 22.45 38.12
C THR A 387 -0.05 21.85 37.65
N THR A 388 -0.62 22.32 36.54
CA THR A 388 -1.88 21.83 35.96
C THR A 388 -1.68 21.14 34.60
N VAL A 389 -0.87 21.74 33.73
CA VAL A 389 -0.60 21.31 32.35
C VAL A 389 0.91 21.25 32.12
N THR A 390 1.44 20.05 31.89
CA THR A 390 2.87 19.86 31.64
C THR A 390 3.20 19.99 30.16
N THR A 391 3.90 21.08 29.79
CA THR A 391 4.46 21.29 28.45
C THR A 391 5.87 21.87 28.57
N LEU A 392 6.68 21.76 27.51
CA LEU A 392 8.01 22.36 27.49
C LEU A 392 7.98 23.89 27.76
N PRO A 393 7.10 24.71 27.16
CA PRO A 393 7.00 26.12 27.51
C PRO A 393 6.58 26.36 28.96
N ASN A 394 5.67 25.54 29.53
CA ASN A 394 5.29 25.67 30.94
C ASN A 394 6.46 25.38 31.89
N ILE A 395 7.36 24.46 31.52
CA ILE A 395 8.62 24.25 32.25
C ILE A 395 9.54 25.47 32.11
N LEU A 396 9.77 25.95 30.88
CA LEU A 396 10.65 27.09 30.60
C LEU A 396 10.19 28.39 31.29
N LYS A 397 8.87 28.60 31.45
CA LYS A 397 8.30 29.75 32.17
C LYS A 397 8.75 29.86 33.62
N HIS A 398 9.23 28.77 34.25
CA HIS A 398 9.82 28.83 35.59
C HIS A 398 11.28 29.34 35.62
N PHE A 399 11.95 29.33 34.47
CA PHE A 399 13.31 29.83 34.28
C PHE A 399 13.31 31.22 33.65
N ASN A 400 12.44 31.44 32.68
CA ASN A 400 12.24 32.71 32.01
C ASN A 400 10.74 32.98 31.81
N HIS A 401 10.18 33.88 32.61
CA HIS A 401 8.76 34.27 32.52
C HIS A 401 8.40 34.97 31.21
N ASP A 402 9.39 35.52 30.48
CA ASP A 402 9.20 36.27 29.24
C ASP A 402 9.39 35.43 27.97
N VAL A 403 9.46 34.09 28.08
CA VAL A 403 9.53 33.20 26.90
C VAL A 403 8.31 33.42 25.99
N LYS A 404 8.50 33.43 24.67
CA LYS A 404 7.48 33.74 23.66
C LYS A 404 7.38 32.64 22.60
N GLY A 405 6.33 32.71 21.77
CA GLY A 405 6.15 31.85 20.60
C GLY A 405 5.35 30.57 20.85
N TYR A 406 5.09 30.22 22.12
CA TYR A 406 4.25 29.09 22.47
C TYR A 406 2.80 29.33 22.06
N SER A 407 2.08 28.25 21.73
CA SER A 407 0.67 28.32 21.35
C SER A 407 -0.26 28.35 22.56
N LEU A 408 -1.44 28.96 22.38
CA LEU A 408 -2.51 29.06 23.37
C LEU A 408 -3.84 28.56 22.78
N GLY A 409 -4.68 27.97 23.62
CA GLY A 409 -6.03 27.55 23.28
C GLY A 409 -6.11 26.57 22.11
N VAL A 410 -7.13 26.77 21.27
CA VAL A 410 -7.49 25.86 20.17
C VAL A 410 -7.48 26.62 18.85
N GLY A 411 -6.91 26.02 17.81
CA GLY A 411 -6.97 26.58 16.45
C GLY A 411 -6.05 25.87 15.47
N ASN A 412 -6.16 26.21 14.18
CA ASN A 412 -5.22 25.76 13.15
C ASN A 412 -3.93 26.61 13.17
N GLN A 413 -2.97 26.31 12.29
CA GLN A 413 -1.66 26.97 12.20
C GLN A 413 -1.73 28.46 11.84
N ASP A 414 -2.85 28.90 11.27
CA ASP A 414 -3.12 30.29 10.87
C ASP A 414 -3.81 31.10 11.98
N ASN A 415 -4.32 30.43 13.02
CA ASN A 415 -4.90 31.10 14.17
C ASN A 415 -3.82 31.98 14.85
N PRO A 416 -4.12 33.24 15.21
CA PRO A 416 -3.17 34.10 15.91
C PRO A 416 -2.62 33.48 17.21
N GLN A 417 -3.41 32.68 17.92
CA GLN A 417 -3.00 31.98 19.15
C GLN A 417 -2.13 30.74 18.88
N ALA A 418 -1.96 30.31 17.62
CA ALA A 418 -0.97 29.28 17.28
C ALA A 418 0.47 29.80 17.36
N PHE A 419 0.67 31.12 17.30
CA PHE A 419 1.99 31.78 17.33
C PHE A 419 3.01 31.07 16.41
N LEU A 420 4.02 30.41 16.99
CA LEU A 420 5.10 29.73 16.26
C LEU A 420 4.93 28.19 16.19
N ASN A 421 3.76 27.66 16.57
CA ASN A 421 3.41 26.28 16.28
C ASN A 421 2.85 26.18 14.85
N GLN A 422 3.69 25.74 13.91
CA GLN A 422 3.35 25.61 12.49
C GLN A 422 3.09 24.17 12.06
N ALA A 423 2.90 23.25 13.01
CA ALA A 423 2.52 21.88 12.71
C ALA A 423 1.13 21.79 12.06
N VAL A 424 0.98 20.84 11.13
CA VAL A 424 -0.24 20.65 10.33
C VAL A 424 -0.68 19.19 10.44
N PRO A 425 -1.94 18.89 10.82
CA PRO A 425 -2.42 17.50 10.90
C PRO A 425 -2.27 16.76 9.56
N GLY A 426 -1.93 15.48 9.59
CA GLY A 426 -1.74 14.66 8.38
C GLY A 426 -0.48 15.00 7.53
N ALA A 427 0.31 15.99 7.95
CA ALA A 427 1.58 16.33 7.32
C ALA A 427 2.58 15.16 7.36
N LYS A 428 3.42 15.10 6.34
CA LYS A 428 4.51 14.13 6.17
C LYS A 428 5.85 14.85 6.07
N SER A 429 6.95 14.11 6.01
CA SER A 429 8.30 14.67 5.90
C SER A 429 8.44 15.70 4.76
N ARG A 430 7.81 15.44 3.60
CA ARG A 430 7.79 16.36 2.44
C ARG A 430 7.20 17.74 2.71
N ASP A 431 6.38 17.87 3.75
CA ASP A 431 5.66 19.09 4.10
C ASP A 431 6.45 19.96 5.11
N ILE A 432 7.46 19.40 5.80
CA ILE A 432 8.27 20.15 6.78
C ILE A 432 9.03 21.33 6.17
N PRO A 433 9.61 21.26 4.96
CA PRO A 433 10.28 22.41 4.36
C PRO A 433 9.38 23.65 4.22
N SER A 434 8.08 23.49 3.94
CA SER A 434 7.16 24.62 3.85
C SER A 434 6.80 25.16 5.23
N GLN A 435 6.53 24.29 6.22
CA GLN A 435 6.26 24.69 7.60
C GLN A 435 7.44 25.49 8.20
N VAL A 436 8.67 25.04 7.96
CA VAL A 436 9.89 25.73 8.43
C VAL A 436 10.03 27.11 7.80
N ARG A 437 9.79 27.26 6.49
CA ARG A 437 9.83 28.58 5.83
C ARG A 437 8.80 29.54 6.42
N THR A 438 7.59 29.05 6.70
CA THR A 438 6.54 29.84 7.37
C THR A 438 6.93 30.21 8.79
N LEU A 439 7.47 29.27 9.57
CA LEU A 439 7.96 29.52 10.93
C LEU A 439 9.02 30.63 10.94
N VAL A 440 10.03 30.55 10.07
CA VAL A 440 11.08 31.56 9.96
C VAL A 440 10.51 32.93 9.56
N THR A 441 9.57 32.94 8.61
CA THR A 441 8.91 34.18 8.18
C THR A 441 8.14 34.83 9.32
N LYS A 442 7.39 34.04 10.11
CA LYS A 442 6.67 34.53 11.29
C LYS A 442 7.63 35.09 12.34
N MET A 443 8.74 34.40 12.64
CA MET A 443 9.74 34.90 13.58
C MET A 443 10.39 36.21 13.12
N LYS A 444 10.68 36.37 11.82
CA LYS A 444 11.25 37.61 11.26
C LYS A 444 10.28 38.80 11.30
N ASN A 445 8.98 38.53 11.27
CA ASN A 445 7.93 39.56 11.21
C ASN A 445 7.32 39.91 12.58
N ASP A 446 7.60 39.13 13.63
CA ASP A 446 7.10 39.41 14.97
C ASP A 446 7.97 40.48 15.66
N VAL A 447 7.39 41.66 15.89
CA VAL A 447 8.05 42.79 16.55
C VAL A 447 8.48 42.51 17.99
N ASN A 448 7.95 41.45 18.61
CA ASN A 448 8.30 41.05 19.97
C ASN A 448 9.49 40.10 20.03
N ILE A 449 10.01 39.66 18.89
CA ILE A 449 11.15 38.76 18.78
C ILE A 449 12.33 39.55 18.21
N ASP A 450 13.43 39.62 18.96
CA ASP A 450 14.70 40.04 18.38
C ASP A 450 15.25 38.84 17.58
N PHE A 451 14.94 38.83 16.28
CA PHE A 451 15.31 37.74 15.38
C PHE A 451 16.82 37.47 15.34
N GLU A 452 17.66 38.48 15.60
CA GLU A 452 19.11 38.32 15.58
C GLU A 452 19.68 37.92 16.94
N SER A 453 19.17 38.52 18.02
CA SER A 453 19.80 38.41 19.36
C SER A 453 19.19 37.36 20.28
N ASP A 454 17.89 37.07 20.14
CA ASP A 454 17.19 36.16 21.06
C ASP A 454 17.56 34.69 20.79
N TRP A 455 17.65 33.86 21.82
CA TRP A 455 17.86 32.43 21.62
C TRP A 455 16.53 31.71 21.33
N LYS A 456 16.52 30.95 20.23
CA LYS A 456 15.37 30.18 19.75
C LYS A 456 15.55 28.70 20.02
N LEU A 457 14.52 28.07 20.58
CA LEU A 457 14.41 26.63 20.73
C LEU A 457 13.34 26.10 19.78
N ILE A 458 13.74 25.37 18.74
CA ILE A 458 12.82 24.90 17.69
C ILE A 458 12.68 23.39 17.79
N THR A 459 11.46 22.89 17.91
CA THR A 459 11.19 21.44 17.94
C THR A 459 10.67 20.95 16.58
N VAL A 460 11.28 19.90 16.04
CA VAL A 460 10.89 19.23 14.80
C VAL A 460 10.49 17.80 15.12
N PHE A 461 9.25 17.41 14.82
CA PHE A 461 8.76 16.04 15.02
C PHE A 461 7.82 15.60 13.88
N ILE A 462 8.24 14.59 13.11
CA ILE A 462 7.51 14.09 11.93
C ILE A 462 7.88 12.63 11.64
N GLY A 463 6.98 11.91 10.95
CA GLY A 463 7.28 10.60 10.34
C GLY A 463 6.21 9.54 10.55
N GLY A 464 5.27 9.76 11.48
CA GLY A 464 4.15 8.84 11.71
C GLY A 464 3.30 8.68 10.46
N ASN A 465 2.89 9.80 9.85
CA ASN A 465 2.09 9.79 8.62
C ASN A 465 2.84 9.24 7.39
N ASP A 466 4.18 9.38 7.34
CA ASP A 466 5.00 8.77 6.30
C ASP A 466 4.94 7.23 6.39
N LEU A 467 5.07 6.67 7.59
CA LEU A 467 4.95 5.22 7.83
C LEU A 467 3.52 4.73 7.57
N CYS A 468 2.52 5.50 7.97
CA CYS A 468 1.10 5.23 7.70
C CYS A 468 0.75 5.23 6.21
N SER A 469 1.57 5.86 5.35
CA SER A 469 1.35 5.93 3.90
C SER A 469 2.42 5.19 3.09
N TYR A 470 3.37 4.51 3.74
CA TYR A 470 4.49 3.86 3.06
C TYR A 470 4.04 2.84 2.03
N CYS A 471 3.04 2.01 2.38
CA CYS A 471 2.47 1.03 1.46
C CYS A 471 1.80 1.69 0.25
N ASP A 472 1.20 2.88 0.39
CA ASP A 472 0.57 3.58 -0.74
C ASP A 472 1.60 4.09 -1.77
N ASN A 473 2.77 4.52 -1.30
CA ASN A 473 3.86 5.01 -2.15
C ASN A 473 5.22 4.86 -1.46
N SER A 474 5.80 3.67 -1.55
CA SER A 474 7.06 3.31 -0.91
C SER A 474 8.25 4.15 -1.39
N LEU A 475 8.17 4.69 -2.61
CA LEU A 475 9.21 5.56 -3.17
C LEU A 475 9.18 6.95 -2.54
N LEU A 476 8.01 7.58 -2.47
CA LEU A 476 7.88 8.93 -1.91
C LEU A 476 8.22 8.95 -0.42
N TYR A 477 7.86 7.88 0.28
CA TYR A 477 8.13 7.69 1.71
C TYR A 477 9.29 6.72 1.95
N SER A 478 10.28 6.69 1.06
CA SER A 478 11.51 5.92 1.31
C SER A 478 12.34 6.55 2.43
N VAL A 479 13.25 5.78 3.00
CA VAL A 479 14.17 6.24 4.05
C VAL A 479 15.00 7.44 3.59
N GLU A 480 15.48 7.40 2.36
CA GLU A 480 16.28 8.45 1.74
C GLU A 480 15.48 9.73 1.56
N ASN A 481 14.24 9.62 1.07
CA ASN A 481 13.38 10.79 0.87
C ASN A 481 12.97 11.43 2.19
N TYR A 482 12.63 10.63 3.20
CA TYR A 482 12.35 11.12 4.56
C TYR A 482 13.51 11.96 5.10
N VAL A 483 14.73 11.42 5.08
CA VAL A 483 15.92 12.12 5.56
C VAL A 483 16.28 13.31 4.69
N ARG A 484 16.08 13.24 3.37
CA ARG A 484 16.33 14.35 2.45
C ARG A 484 15.46 15.57 2.77
N PHE A 485 14.17 15.39 3.04
CA PHE A 485 13.28 16.51 3.37
C PHE A 485 13.63 17.15 4.73
N LEU A 486 14.02 16.34 5.72
CA LEU A 486 14.50 16.86 7.00
C LEU A 486 15.83 17.59 6.85
N LYS A 487 16.78 17.04 6.08
CA LYS A 487 18.03 17.71 5.75
C LYS A 487 17.81 19.07 5.09
N GLU A 488 16.91 19.16 4.10
CA GLU A 488 16.53 20.43 3.47
C GLU A 488 16.07 21.46 4.51
N SER A 489 15.24 21.01 5.45
CA SER A 489 14.61 21.86 6.45
C SER A 489 15.63 22.37 7.48
N LEU A 490 16.52 21.48 7.94
CA LEU A 490 17.58 21.80 8.89
C LEU A 490 18.67 22.67 8.26
N ASP A 491 19.05 22.42 7.00
CA ASP A 491 19.99 23.25 6.25
C ASP A 491 19.45 24.69 6.09
N TYR A 492 18.14 24.83 5.82
CA TYR A 492 17.49 26.13 5.76
C TYR A 492 17.48 26.84 7.13
N LEU A 493 17.18 26.13 8.22
CA LEU A 493 17.24 26.69 9.57
C LEU A 493 18.65 27.16 9.93
N GLN A 494 19.69 26.36 9.67
CA GLN A 494 21.08 26.72 9.93
C GLN A 494 21.49 27.99 9.17
N LYS A 495 21.01 28.12 7.93
CA LYS A 495 21.30 29.27 7.08
C LYS A 495 20.57 30.54 7.53
N GLU A 496 19.30 30.43 7.90
CA GLU A 496 18.41 31.59 8.04
C GLU A 496 18.15 32.02 9.49
N VAL A 497 18.38 31.14 10.48
CA VAL A 497 18.01 31.39 11.88
C VAL A 497 19.27 31.48 12.74
N PRO A 498 19.68 32.69 13.15
CA PRO A 498 20.77 32.84 14.10
C PRO A 498 20.31 32.45 15.51
N ARG A 499 21.27 32.02 16.34
CA ARG A 499 21.05 31.74 17.76
C ARG A 499 19.92 30.74 17.99
N ALA A 500 20.07 29.53 17.44
CA ALA A 500 19.06 28.50 17.56
C ALA A 500 19.63 27.17 18.07
N LEU A 501 18.86 26.53 18.96
CA LEU A 501 18.99 25.11 19.29
C LEU A 501 17.78 24.40 18.68
N VAL A 502 18.02 23.44 17.80
CA VAL A 502 16.95 22.63 17.21
C VAL A 502 16.86 21.29 17.93
N ASN A 503 15.72 21.03 18.57
CA ASN A 503 15.34 19.70 19.06
C ASN A 503 14.78 18.89 17.88
N LEU A 504 15.54 17.91 17.41
CA LEU A 504 15.09 16.97 16.39
C LEU A 504 14.65 15.67 17.06
N VAL A 505 13.34 15.45 17.14
CA VAL A 505 12.76 14.30 17.84
C VAL A 505 12.66 13.15 16.85
N GLU A 506 13.20 11.98 17.19
CA GLU A 506 13.13 10.81 16.31
C GLU A 506 11.69 10.35 16.09
N PRO A 507 11.36 9.85 14.88
CA PRO A 507 10.05 9.28 14.64
C PRO A 507 9.81 8.11 15.58
N LEU A 508 8.62 8.06 16.15
CA LEU A 508 8.24 7.01 17.10
C LEU A 508 8.33 5.62 16.46
N TYR A 509 8.73 4.62 17.25
CA TYR A 509 8.53 3.22 16.83
C TYR A 509 7.03 2.90 16.86
N ILE A 510 6.40 2.88 15.68
CA ILE A 510 4.94 2.96 15.55
C ILE A 510 4.24 1.61 15.72
N THR A 511 4.93 0.51 15.46
CA THR A 511 4.36 -0.85 15.44
C THR A 511 3.70 -1.30 16.75
N PRO A 512 4.21 -0.97 17.96
CA PRO A 512 3.54 -1.32 19.21
C PRO A 512 2.09 -0.82 19.30
N LEU A 513 1.75 0.33 18.72
CA LEU A 513 0.39 0.92 18.76
C LEU A 513 -0.69 -0.02 18.21
N ARG A 514 -0.30 -0.99 17.38
CA ARG A 514 -1.22 -2.00 16.82
C ARG A 514 -1.92 -2.83 17.87
N GLU A 515 -1.33 -3.00 19.06
CA GLU A 515 -1.96 -3.73 20.16
C GLU A 515 -3.30 -3.11 20.58
N MET A 516 -3.43 -1.78 20.49
CA MET A 516 -4.69 -1.07 20.76
C MET A 516 -5.85 -1.52 19.86
N HIS A 517 -5.53 -1.96 18.64
CA HIS A 517 -6.50 -2.31 17.60
C HIS A 517 -6.73 -3.82 17.46
N ARG A 518 -6.03 -4.63 18.26
CA ARG A 518 -6.17 -6.09 18.30
C ARG A 518 -7.04 -6.58 19.45
N ASP A 519 -7.11 -5.84 20.55
CA ASP A 519 -7.96 -6.17 21.69
C ASP A 519 -9.35 -5.56 21.53
N ALA A 520 -10.33 -6.39 21.15
CA ALA A 520 -11.71 -5.96 20.97
C ALA A 520 -12.35 -5.41 22.26
N SER A 521 -11.82 -5.73 23.45
CA SER A 521 -12.35 -5.22 24.72
C SER A 521 -12.09 -3.72 24.94
N LEU A 522 -11.16 -3.13 24.18
CA LEU A 522 -10.82 -1.71 24.28
C LEU A 522 -11.80 -0.80 23.53
N ASN A 523 -12.67 -1.36 22.69
CA ASN A 523 -13.61 -0.62 21.82
C ASN A 523 -12.91 0.49 21.02
N CYS A 524 -11.70 0.20 20.50
CA CYS A 524 -10.99 1.11 19.63
C CYS A 524 -11.57 1.04 18.21
N PRO A 525 -11.70 2.16 17.49
CA PRO A 525 -12.28 2.19 16.16
C PRO A 525 -11.26 1.65 15.12
N THR A 526 -11.03 0.35 15.09
CA THR A 526 -10.00 -0.27 14.23
C THR A 526 -10.22 -0.01 12.74
N TRP A 527 -11.46 0.01 12.27
CA TRP A 527 -11.75 0.35 10.87
C TRP A 527 -11.36 1.79 10.52
N LEU A 528 -11.48 2.73 11.47
CA LEU A 528 -11.05 4.12 11.30
C LEU A 528 -9.53 4.17 11.11
N MET A 529 -8.78 3.38 11.89
CA MET A 529 -7.32 3.31 11.75
C MET A 529 -6.85 2.53 10.54
N ASN A 530 -7.65 1.62 10.00
CA ASN A 530 -7.38 1.03 8.68
C ASN A 530 -7.44 2.11 7.58
N ILE A 531 -8.18 3.20 7.77
CA ILE A 531 -8.17 4.34 6.84
C ILE A 531 -6.92 5.17 7.07
N LEU A 532 -6.66 5.58 8.31
CA LEU A 532 -5.66 6.59 8.62
C LEU A 532 -4.23 6.05 8.57
N CYS A 533 -4.02 4.84 9.09
CA CYS A 533 -2.71 4.20 9.18
C CYS A 533 -2.74 2.74 8.68
N PRO A 534 -3.16 2.51 7.42
CA PRO A 534 -3.35 1.19 6.84
C PRO A 534 -2.11 0.31 6.94
N CYS A 535 -0.94 0.87 6.62
CA CYS A 535 0.31 0.13 6.54
C CYS A 535 0.80 -0.38 7.90
N VAL A 536 0.36 0.25 9.00
CA VAL A 536 0.74 -0.18 10.34
C VAL A 536 -0.31 -1.13 10.90
N VAL A 537 -1.59 -0.80 10.85
CA VAL A 537 -2.62 -1.57 11.58
C VAL A 537 -2.97 -2.89 10.86
N MET A 538 -3.14 -2.85 9.54
CA MET A 538 -3.69 -3.98 8.77
C MET A 538 -2.78 -5.21 8.60
N PRO A 539 -1.44 -5.11 8.43
CA PRO A 539 -0.62 -6.28 8.13
C PRO A 539 -0.74 -7.39 9.19
N GLU A 540 -0.91 -8.66 8.79
CA GLU A 540 -1.00 -9.76 9.75
C GLU A 540 0.27 -9.89 10.63
N PRO A 541 0.17 -10.44 11.87
CA PRO A 541 1.34 -10.74 12.67
C PRO A 541 2.35 -11.58 11.89
N ASN A 542 3.63 -11.23 11.97
CA ASN A 542 4.75 -11.92 11.29
C ASN A 542 4.66 -11.91 9.75
N SER A 543 3.85 -11.02 9.15
CA SER A 543 3.82 -10.84 7.69
C SER A 543 5.03 -10.04 7.20
N GLU A 544 5.41 -10.28 5.94
CA GLU A 544 6.45 -9.51 5.24
C GLU A 544 6.10 -8.01 5.19
N ALA A 545 4.82 -7.68 4.96
CA ALA A 545 4.35 -6.28 4.97
C ALA A 545 4.62 -5.58 6.30
N LEU A 546 4.44 -6.28 7.43
CA LEU A 546 4.77 -5.74 8.76
C LEU A 546 6.28 -5.54 8.93
N GLN A 547 7.09 -6.54 8.54
CA GLN A 547 8.55 -6.48 8.62
C GLN A 547 9.12 -5.33 7.78
N ILE A 548 8.55 -5.05 6.61
CA ILE A 548 8.94 -3.91 5.77
C ILE A 548 8.70 -2.60 6.51
N VAL A 549 7.53 -2.41 7.12
CA VAL A 549 7.22 -1.17 7.86
C VAL A 549 8.14 -1.00 9.08
N GLU A 550 8.44 -2.07 9.81
CA GLU A 550 9.43 -2.05 10.89
C GLU A 550 10.82 -1.66 10.38
N THR A 551 11.25 -2.24 9.26
CA THR A 551 12.54 -1.95 8.62
C THR A 551 12.63 -0.49 8.19
N VAL A 552 11.59 0.06 7.57
CA VAL A 552 11.53 1.47 7.15
C VAL A 552 11.54 2.41 8.36
N ASN A 553 10.77 2.10 9.41
CA ASN A 553 10.76 2.90 10.64
C ASN A 553 12.13 2.95 11.29
N ARG A 554 12.84 1.81 11.36
CA ARG A 554 14.23 1.74 11.85
C ARG A 554 15.19 2.46 10.91
N GLY A 555 15.00 2.36 9.60
CA GLY A 555 15.75 3.11 8.61
C GLY A 555 15.64 4.63 8.83
N TYR A 556 14.44 5.15 9.07
CA TYR A 556 14.22 6.58 9.36
C TYR A 556 15.01 7.02 10.59
N GLN A 557 14.92 6.27 11.70
CA GLN A 557 15.66 6.56 12.92
C GLN A 557 17.17 6.51 12.67
N HIS A 558 17.65 5.50 11.96
CA HIS A 558 19.07 5.29 11.69
C HIS A 558 19.68 6.39 10.79
N LEU A 559 19.13 6.65 9.61
CA LEU A 559 19.71 7.64 8.69
C LEU A 559 19.53 9.08 9.20
N LEU A 560 18.49 9.35 10.01
CA LEU A 560 18.35 10.63 10.69
C LEU A 560 19.46 10.81 11.74
N HIS A 561 19.80 9.74 12.47
CA HIS A 561 20.93 9.73 13.39
C HIS A 561 22.26 9.97 12.69
N GLU A 562 22.53 9.28 11.58
CA GLU A 562 23.74 9.49 10.77
C GLU A 562 23.87 10.93 10.25
N LEU A 563 22.74 11.54 9.82
CA LEU A 563 22.74 12.92 9.36
C LEU A 563 23.28 13.88 10.43
N ILE A 564 22.90 13.69 11.69
CA ILE A 564 23.35 14.56 12.79
C ILE A 564 24.75 14.18 13.28
N GLU A 565 25.06 12.88 13.37
CA GLU A 565 26.41 12.39 13.72
C GLU A 565 27.50 12.84 12.73
N SER A 566 27.12 13.27 11.52
CA SER A 566 28.07 13.87 10.57
C SER A 566 28.70 15.19 11.05
N GLY A 567 28.16 15.80 12.12
CA GLY A 567 28.61 17.10 12.64
C GLY A 567 28.26 18.29 11.75
N ARG A 568 27.42 18.10 10.72
CA ARG A 568 27.04 19.11 9.73
C ARG A 568 26.50 20.40 10.35
N TYR A 569 25.77 20.29 11.46
CA TYR A 569 25.08 21.41 12.10
C TYR A 569 25.87 22.07 13.22
N ASP A 570 27.14 21.67 13.43
CA ASP A 570 27.99 22.15 14.51
C ASP A 570 29.24 22.89 14.01
N THR A 571 29.13 23.51 12.83
CA THR A 571 30.21 24.26 12.17
C THR A 571 30.46 25.64 12.78
N HIS A 572 29.52 26.17 13.56
CA HIS A 572 29.63 27.45 14.27
C HIS A 572 28.84 27.42 15.58
N SER A 573 29.21 28.29 16.52
CA SER A 573 28.74 28.18 17.90
C SER A 573 27.35 28.78 18.16
N ASN A 574 26.72 29.46 17.20
CA ASN A 574 25.39 30.07 17.37
C ASN A 574 24.24 29.21 16.84
N PHE A 575 24.48 27.97 16.40
CA PHE A 575 23.47 27.04 15.92
C PHE A 575 23.88 25.61 16.25
N THR A 576 22.92 24.74 16.55
CA THR A 576 23.14 23.29 16.64
C THR A 576 21.82 22.55 16.45
N VAL A 577 21.90 21.30 16.02
CA VAL A 577 20.76 20.37 15.97
C VAL A 577 21.08 19.22 16.91
N VAL A 578 20.19 18.95 17.86
CA VAL A 578 20.35 17.86 18.84
C VAL A 578 19.22 16.85 18.66
N ILE A 579 19.59 15.59 18.44
CA ILE A 579 18.64 14.49 18.42
C ILE A 579 18.10 14.22 19.82
N GLN A 580 16.78 14.04 19.92
CA GLN A 580 16.09 13.62 21.13
C GLN A 580 15.45 12.23 20.90
N PRO A 581 16.15 11.12 21.24
CA PRO A 581 15.75 9.78 20.79
C PRO A 581 14.77 9.07 21.72
N PHE A 582 14.16 9.74 22.70
CA PHE A 582 13.33 9.08 23.72
C PHE A 582 12.12 8.30 23.16
N LEU A 583 11.74 8.50 21.88
CA LEU A 583 10.71 7.74 21.17
C LEU A 583 11.25 6.62 20.27
N ARG A 584 12.57 6.40 20.24
CA ARG A 584 13.22 5.39 19.41
C ARG A 584 12.66 4.00 19.71
N ASP A 585 12.49 3.70 20.99
CA ASP A 585 11.82 2.51 21.49
C ASP A 585 10.67 2.92 22.42
N ILE A 586 9.53 2.23 22.30
CA ILE A 586 8.31 2.56 23.05
C ILE A 586 7.71 1.30 23.64
N ALA A 587 7.36 1.38 24.92
CA ALA A 587 6.48 0.42 25.58
C ALA A 587 5.10 1.05 25.79
N LEU A 588 4.04 0.37 25.33
CA LEU A 588 2.67 0.85 25.56
C LEU A 588 2.33 0.87 27.05
N PRO A 589 1.57 1.89 27.52
CA PRO A 589 1.05 1.91 28.88
C PRO A 589 0.09 0.73 29.09
N ARG A 590 0.10 0.15 30.29
CA ARG A 590 -0.69 -1.04 30.62
C ARG A 590 -1.42 -0.85 31.94
N LEU A 591 -2.66 -1.33 31.97
CA LEU A 591 -3.44 -1.48 33.18
C LEU A 591 -2.86 -2.60 34.06
N PRO A 592 -3.24 -2.70 35.35
CA PRO A 592 -2.79 -3.77 36.24
C PRO A 592 -3.13 -5.20 35.75
N ASP A 593 -4.12 -5.33 34.86
CA ASP A 593 -4.52 -6.60 34.23
C ASP A 593 -3.69 -6.93 32.96
N GLY A 594 -2.75 -6.08 32.58
CA GLY A 594 -1.87 -6.25 31.42
C GLY A 594 -2.42 -5.71 30.09
N ARG A 595 -3.70 -5.29 30.04
CA ARG A 595 -4.27 -4.70 28.81
C ARG A 595 -3.72 -3.30 28.56
N PRO A 596 -3.64 -2.85 27.30
CA PRO A 596 -3.26 -1.47 26.99
C PRO A 596 -4.15 -0.44 27.69
N ASP A 597 -3.55 0.58 28.29
CA ASP A 597 -4.27 1.65 28.97
C ASP A 597 -4.73 2.73 27.98
N ARG A 598 -6.00 2.65 27.59
CA ARG A 598 -6.65 3.61 26.67
C ARG A 598 -6.63 5.06 27.19
N SER A 599 -6.46 5.30 28.48
CA SER A 599 -6.49 6.66 29.06
C SER A 599 -5.31 7.56 28.64
N TYR A 600 -4.28 6.99 27.98
CA TYR A 600 -3.18 7.74 27.37
C TYR A 600 -3.48 8.24 25.96
N PHE A 601 -4.57 7.78 25.34
CA PHE A 601 -4.93 8.07 23.97
C PHE A 601 -6.21 8.90 23.89
N SER A 602 -6.34 9.62 22.79
CA SER A 602 -7.59 10.24 22.37
C SER A 602 -8.61 9.15 21.96
N PRO A 603 -9.89 9.52 21.72
CA PRO A 603 -10.97 8.54 21.45
C PRO A 603 -10.71 7.59 20.28
N ASP A 604 -9.85 7.98 19.35
CA ASP A 604 -9.48 7.19 18.17
C ASP A 604 -8.44 6.09 18.46
N CYS A 605 -7.94 6.00 19.70
CA CYS A 605 -6.90 5.08 20.15
C CYS A 605 -5.56 5.22 19.39
N PHE A 606 -5.30 6.37 18.79
CA PHE A 606 -4.08 6.62 18.02
C PHE A 606 -3.42 7.94 18.41
N HIS A 607 -4.17 9.05 18.40
CA HIS A 607 -3.66 10.32 18.89
C HIS A 607 -3.46 10.26 20.41
N LEU A 608 -2.52 11.08 20.89
CA LEU A 608 -2.09 11.07 22.28
C LEU A 608 -2.93 12.05 23.11
N GLY A 609 -3.58 11.53 24.15
CA GLY A 609 -4.33 12.33 25.12
C GLY A 609 -3.42 13.05 26.11
N GLN A 610 -4.01 13.87 26.97
CA GLN A 610 -3.31 14.73 27.94
C GLN A 610 -2.27 14.00 28.81
N LYS A 611 -2.52 12.74 29.22
CA LYS A 611 -1.55 11.93 29.99
C LYS A 611 -0.28 11.63 29.20
N ALA A 612 -0.42 11.17 27.96
CA ALA A 612 0.72 10.87 27.11
C ALA A 612 1.49 12.15 26.76
N GLN A 613 0.79 13.25 26.44
CA GLN A 613 1.41 14.56 26.18
C GLN A 613 2.26 15.05 27.35
N THR A 614 1.78 14.86 28.58
CA THR A 614 2.54 15.15 29.81
C THR A 614 3.83 14.34 29.89
N VAL A 615 3.76 13.04 29.61
CA VAL A 615 4.95 12.16 29.58
C VAL A 615 5.94 12.64 28.52
N LEU A 616 5.48 12.95 27.31
CA LEU A 616 6.35 13.44 26.23
C LEU A 616 7.05 14.75 26.60
N ALA A 617 6.36 15.69 27.23
CA ALA A 617 6.95 16.95 27.68
C ALA A 617 8.07 16.73 28.72
N ARG A 618 7.84 15.84 29.69
CA ARG A 618 8.83 15.46 30.71
C ARG A 618 10.04 14.78 30.08
N SER A 619 9.80 13.86 29.15
CA SER A 619 10.86 13.14 28.46
C SER A 619 11.70 14.06 27.59
N LEU A 620 11.09 14.98 26.83
CA LEU A 620 11.83 15.97 26.06
C LEU A 620 12.73 16.83 26.94
N TRP A 621 12.17 17.37 28.02
CA TRP A 621 12.93 18.18 28.97
C TRP A 621 14.12 17.41 29.56
N ASN A 622 13.87 16.19 30.04
CA ASN A 622 14.91 15.35 30.61
C ASN A 622 16.00 15.03 29.58
N ASN A 623 15.60 14.72 28.35
CA ASN A 623 16.51 14.37 27.26
C ASN A 623 17.37 15.58 26.82
N MET A 624 16.83 16.80 26.86
CA MET A 624 17.59 18.04 26.65
C MET A 624 18.71 18.26 27.69
N LEU A 625 18.55 17.73 28.91
CA LEU A 625 19.53 17.85 30.00
C LEU A 625 20.49 16.64 30.11
N GLU A 626 20.25 15.58 29.34
CA GLU A 626 21.09 14.39 29.27
C GLU A 626 22.27 14.59 28.29
N PRO A 627 23.51 14.24 28.70
CA PRO A 627 24.67 14.37 27.82
C PRO A 627 24.53 13.51 26.56
N LEU A 628 25.08 14.00 25.45
CA LEU A 628 25.12 13.23 24.20
C LEU A 628 25.92 11.93 24.41
N GLY A 629 25.50 10.86 23.71
CA GLY A 629 26.02 9.50 23.93
C GLY A 629 25.38 8.76 25.13
N SER A 630 24.60 9.43 25.97
CA SER A 630 23.88 8.82 27.09
C SER A 630 22.45 9.34 27.25
N LYS A 631 21.86 9.81 26.15
CA LYS A 631 20.46 10.19 26.09
C LYS A 631 19.56 8.95 26.19
N THR A 632 18.50 9.06 26.95
CA THR A 632 17.44 8.05 27.03
C THR A 632 16.81 7.87 25.65
N SER A 633 16.75 6.63 25.16
CA SER A 633 16.17 6.29 23.85
C SER A 633 14.86 5.50 23.93
N SER A 634 14.42 5.15 25.14
CA SER A 634 13.24 4.33 25.34
C SER A 634 12.21 5.04 26.22
N GLN A 635 10.95 5.07 25.79
CA GLN A 635 9.84 5.60 26.57
C GLN A 635 9.02 4.48 27.23
N ASP A 636 8.96 4.52 28.57
CA ASP A 636 7.95 3.80 29.35
C ASP A 636 6.91 4.79 29.88
N PHE A 637 5.67 4.69 29.38
CA PHE A 637 4.57 5.57 29.78
C PHE A 637 4.04 5.31 31.19
N ASN A 638 4.29 4.13 31.78
CA ASN A 638 3.87 3.83 33.16
C ASN A 638 4.83 4.41 34.20
N SER A 639 6.05 4.77 33.79
CA SER A 639 7.07 5.29 34.70
C SER A 639 6.84 6.77 35.04
N ALA A 640 6.72 7.09 36.32
CA ALA A 640 6.65 8.47 36.79
C ALA A 640 8.06 9.08 36.81
N SER A 641 8.53 9.61 35.68
CA SER A 641 9.85 10.24 35.59
C SER A 641 9.82 11.68 36.06
N GLU A 642 10.44 12.01 37.20
CA GLU A 642 10.59 13.40 37.68
C GLU A 642 11.37 14.28 36.69
N LEU A 643 11.12 15.60 36.73
CA LEU A 643 11.87 16.56 35.91
C LEU A 643 13.30 16.68 36.44
N LYS A 644 14.28 16.45 35.56
CA LYS A 644 15.69 16.67 35.84
C LYS A 644 15.99 18.16 35.99
N CYS A 645 16.99 18.46 36.80
CA CYS A 645 17.49 19.81 37.02
C CYS A 645 18.97 19.87 36.69
N SER A 646 19.39 21.00 36.11
CA SER A 646 20.81 21.29 35.90
C SER A 646 21.53 21.49 37.23
N THR A 647 22.80 21.11 37.31
CA THR A 647 23.66 21.33 38.48
C THR A 647 24.56 22.54 38.24
N ASN A 648 25.20 23.06 39.29
CA ASN A 648 26.20 24.13 39.15
C ASN A 648 27.40 23.72 38.28
N GLU A 649 27.72 22.43 38.22
CA GLU A 649 28.81 21.88 37.40
C GLU A 649 28.40 21.67 35.94
N ALA A 650 27.10 21.50 35.67
CA ALA A 650 26.55 21.35 34.33
C ALA A 650 25.25 22.17 34.17
N PRO A 651 25.36 23.53 34.12
CA PRO A 651 24.19 24.42 34.12
C PRO A 651 23.50 24.53 32.75
N PHE A 652 24.06 23.91 31.71
CA PHE A 652 23.67 24.14 30.32
C PHE A 652 22.78 23.03 29.75
N ILE A 653 21.96 23.40 28.76
CA ILE A 653 21.29 22.44 27.87
C ILE A 653 22.38 21.66 27.11
N ARG A 654 22.22 20.35 27.01
CA ARG A 654 23.28 19.46 26.51
C ARG A 654 23.38 19.48 24.99
N THR A 655 24.59 19.75 24.53
CA THR A 655 25.04 19.77 23.13
C THR A 655 26.31 18.93 23.03
N TYR A 656 26.81 18.67 21.82
CA TYR A 656 28.01 17.83 21.66
C TYR A 656 29.21 18.37 22.45
N LYS A 657 29.44 19.69 22.37
CA LYS A 657 30.61 20.34 22.97
C LYS A 657 30.60 20.31 24.50
N ASN A 658 29.47 20.58 25.13
CA ASN A 658 29.36 20.58 26.61
C ASN A 658 28.99 19.20 27.20
N SER A 659 28.98 18.17 26.36
CA SER A 659 28.90 16.75 26.76
C SER A 659 30.24 16.03 26.60
N ASP A 660 31.30 16.74 26.20
CA ASP A 660 32.58 16.15 25.77
C ASP A 660 32.41 15.03 24.73
N TYR A 661 31.38 15.17 23.89
CA TYR A 661 31.02 14.18 22.88
C TYR A 661 31.81 14.46 21.60
N MET A 662 32.58 13.46 21.18
CA MET A 662 33.20 13.45 19.87
C MET A 662 32.27 12.71 18.93
N TYR A 663 31.80 13.41 17.88
CA TYR A 663 31.12 12.74 16.79
C TYR A 663 31.95 11.58 16.29
N SER A 664 31.28 10.47 15.98
CA SER A 664 31.89 9.35 15.28
C SER A 664 32.67 9.93 14.09
N ALA A 665 33.92 9.49 13.88
CA ALA A 665 34.72 10.00 12.78
C ALA A 665 33.86 9.96 11.51
N PRO A 666 33.71 11.08 10.77
CA PRO A 666 32.93 11.06 9.55
C PRO A 666 33.45 9.89 8.74
N SER A 667 32.55 9.02 8.30
CA SER A 667 32.89 8.01 7.29
C SER A 667 33.74 8.73 6.25
N PRO A 668 34.97 8.25 5.99
CA PRO A 668 35.92 9.00 5.16
C PRO A 668 35.17 9.45 3.93
N LYS A 669 35.26 10.75 3.59
CA LYS A 669 34.72 11.26 2.33
C LYS A 669 35.14 10.24 1.28
N PRO A 670 34.19 9.57 0.58
CA PRO A 670 34.57 8.54 -0.36
C PRO A 670 35.61 9.15 -1.26
N ASP A 671 36.77 8.49 -1.35
CA ASP A 671 37.82 8.89 -2.27
C ASP A 671 37.17 9.13 -3.64
N PRO A 672 37.64 10.12 -4.42
CA PRO A 672 37.07 10.37 -5.74
C PRO A 672 36.97 9.04 -6.48
N ILE A 673 35.75 8.70 -6.90
CA ILE A 673 35.47 7.41 -7.52
C ILE A 673 36.29 7.32 -8.80
N MET A 674 37.33 6.48 -8.77
CA MET A 674 38.28 6.34 -9.88
C MET A 674 37.75 5.43 -10.99
N ASN A 675 36.78 4.57 -10.68
CA ASN A 675 36.16 3.61 -11.59
C ASN A 675 34.82 3.08 -11.01
N TRP A 676 34.05 2.37 -11.83
CA TRP A 676 32.74 1.82 -11.46
C TRP A 676 32.78 0.30 -11.24
N GLY A 677 33.91 -0.21 -10.75
CA GLY A 677 34.09 -1.61 -10.41
C GLY A 677 33.63 -1.96 -8.99
N SER A 678 33.57 -3.25 -8.71
CA SER A 678 33.12 -3.82 -7.43
C SER A 678 34.17 -4.75 -6.82
N ASP A 679 34.15 -4.84 -5.50
CA ASP A 679 34.94 -5.78 -4.73
C ASP A 679 34.18 -7.10 -4.63
N PHE A 680 34.91 -8.21 -4.67
CA PHE A 680 34.33 -9.55 -4.74
C PHE A 680 34.79 -10.40 -3.54
N SER A 681 33.86 -10.73 -2.66
CA SER A 681 34.12 -11.38 -1.37
C SER A 681 33.58 -12.81 -1.26
N CYS A 682 33.12 -13.40 -2.38
CA CYS A 682 32.52 -14.72 -2.37
C CYS A 682 33.55 -15.83 -2.19
N ASN A 683 33.29 -16.74 -1.24
CA ASN A 683 34.21 -17.83 -0.90
C ASN A 683 33.93 -19.12 -1.69
N ASN A 684 32.67 -19.36 -2.08
CA ASN A 684 32.28 -20.59 -2.78
C ASN A 684 32.20 -20.35 -4.30
N LEU A 685 33.31 -20.62 -4.98
CA LEU A 685 33.46 -20.48 -6.43
C LEU A 685 33.51 -21.84 -7.16
N ALA A 686 33.27 -22.93 -6.44
CA ALA A 686 33.47 -24.26 -6.99
C ALA A 686 32.49 -24.55 -8.16
N PRO A 687 32.96 -25.21 -9.23
CA PRO A 687 32.06 -25.76 -10.25
C PRO A 687 31.13 -26.82 -9.65
N SER A 688 30.04 -27.13 -10.34
CA SER A 688 29.27 -28.33 -10.00
C SER A 688 30.10 -29.60 -10.21
N ASP A 689 29.89 -30.63 -9.38
CA ASP A 689 30.63 -31.90 -9.45
C ASP A 689 30.54 -32.58 -10.83
N SER A 690 29.45 -32.31 -11.54
CA SER A 690 29.24 -32.68 -12.94
C SER A 690 28.40 -31.60 -13.62
N GLN A 691 28.52 -31.48 -14.93
CA GLN A 691 27.75 -30.49 -15.69
C GLN A 691 26.24 -30.74 -15.48
N PRO A 692 25.48 -29.74 -15.00
CA PRO A 692 24.07 -29.94 -14.68
C PRO A 692 23.25 -30.23 -15.94
N THR A 693 22.25 -31.10 -15.81
CA THR A 693 21.29 -31.39 -16.89
C THR A 693 20.00 -30.59 -16.77
N SER A 694 19.78 -29.93 -15.63
CA SER A 694 18.58 -29.16 -15.33
C SER A 694 18.96 -27.71 -15.02
N VAL A 695 18.21 -26.76 -15.59
CA VAL A 695 18.37 -25.32 -15.42
C VAL A 695 18.17 -24.91 -13.96
N HIS A 696 17.36 -25.69 -13.21
CA HIS A 696 17.06 -25.46 -11.80
C HIS A 696 18.23 -25.81 -10.87
N LYS A 697 19.33 -26.37 -11.40
CA LYS A 697 20.53 -26.75 -10.65
C LYS A 697 21.78 -26.01 -11.12
N LEU A 698 21.62 -24.93 -11.89
CA LEU A 698 22.75 -24.15 -12.38
C LEU A 698 23.40 -23.37 -11.26
N ARG A 699 24.71 -23.59 -11.06
CA ARG A 699 25.57 -22.68 -10.31
C ARG A 699 26.13 -21.62 -11.28
N PRO A 700 26.57 -20.46 -10.79
CA PRO A 700 27.19 -19.46 -11.66
C PRO A 700 28.41 -19.96 -12.46
N SER A 701 29.20 -20.87 -11.86
CA SER A 701 30.34 -21.52 -12.50
C SER A 701 29.96 -22.48 -13.63
N ASP A 702 28.70 -22.91 -13.70
CA ASP A 702 28.21 -23.80 -14.76
C ASP A 702 27.82 -23.04 -16.03
N ILE A 703 27.79 -21.70 -16.02
CA ILE A 703 27.50 -20.89 -17.22
C ILE A 703 28.76 -20.78 -18.06
N GLN A 704 28.71 -21.25 -19.31
CA GLN A 704 29.85 -21.12 -20.25
C GLN A 704 29.67 -19.96 -21.22
N VAL A 705 28.43 -19.59 -21.57
CA VAL A 705 28.15 -18.60 -22.62
C VAL A 705 27.20 -17.54 -22.12
N VAL A 706 27.51 -16.27 -22.36
CA VAL A 706 26.59 -15.15 -22.17
C VAL A 706 26.18 -14.56 -23.51
N ALA A 707 24.94 -14.08 -23.60
CA ALA A 707 24.42 -13.35 -24.76
C ALA A 707 23.40 -12.30 -24.32
N ALA A 708 23.17 -11.30 -25.16
CA ALA A 708 22.16 -10.28 -24.87
C ALA A 708 21.41 -9.78 -26.10
N LEU A 709 20.12 -9.50 -25.90
CA LEU A 709 19.18 -8.98 -26.88
C LEU A 709 18.54 -7.70 -26.31
N GLY A 710 18.29 -6.70 -27.16
CA GLY A 710 17.71 -5.45 -26.68
C GLY A 710 17.87 -4.24 -27.58
N ASP A 711 17.76 -3.08 -26.96
CA ASP A 711 17.85 -1.77 -27.60
C ASP A 711 19.18 -1.04 -27.29
N SER A 712 19.18 0.30 -27.29
CA SER A 712 20.36 1.13 -27.03
C SER A 712 20.95 0.92 -25.64
N VAL A 713 20.14 0.57 -24.63
CA VAL A 713 20.63 0.32 -23.28
C VAL A 713 21.48 -0.96 -23.25
N THR A 714 20.99 -2.04 -23.84
CA THR A 714 21.74 -3.32 -23.94
C THR A 714 22.95 -3.20 -24.89
N ALA A 715 22.88 -2.32 -25.88
CA ALA A 715 24.02 -2.02 -26.76
C ALA A 715 25.12 -1.18 -26.09
N GLY A 716 24.86 -0.55 -24.94
CA GLY A 716 25.81 0.37 -24.29
C GLY A 716 25.97 1.70 -25.03
N THR A 717 24.92 2.18 -25.71
CA THR A 717 24.96 3.44 -26.47
C THR A 717 25.21 4.62 -25.53
N GLY A 718 26.27 5.38 -25.79
CA GLY A 718 26.58 6.60 -25.04
C GLY A 718 27.13 6.38 -23.62
N ALA A 719 27.38 5.13 -23.20
CA ALA A 719 27.75 4.80 -21.81
C ALA A 719 28.98 5.58 -21.30
N LYS A 720 30.01 5.75 -22.14
CA LYS A 720 31.25 6.48 -21.79
C LYS A 720 31.35 7.86 -22.46
N SER A 721 30.27 8.33 -23.07
CA SER A 721 30.33 9.56 -23.86
C SER A 721 30.42 10.80 -22.97
N SER A 722 31.46 11.58 -23.20
CA SER A 722 31.70 12.88 -22.56
C SER A 722 31.35 14.07 -23.46
N SER A 723 30.91 13.82 -24.70
CA SER A 723 30.51 14.85 -25.65
C SER A 723 29.43 14.37 -26.62
N ILE A 724 28.60 15.29 -27.12
CA ILE A 724 27.47 15.00 -28.03
C ILE A 724 27.90 14.29 -29.33
N PRO A 725 29.03 14.63 -29.99
CA PRO A 725 29.47 13.92 -31.19
C PRO A 725 29.67 12.41 -30.98
N ASN A 726 30.02 11.99 -29.75
CA ASN A 726 30.27 10.59 -29.42
C ASN A 726 29.03 9.89 -28.85
N LEU A 727 27.88 10.56 -28.74
CA LEU A 727 26.69 10.00 -28.08
C LEU A 727 26.21 8.70 -28.74
N ASN A 728 26.31 8.60 -30.07
CA ASN A 728 25.86 7.42 -30.83
C ASN A 728 26.86 6.26 -30.81
N THR A 729 27.98 6.37 -30.09
CA THR A 729 28.95 5.28 -29.95
C THR A 729 28.36 4.17 -29.07
N GLU A 730 28.38 2.93 -29.57
CA GLU A 730 28.01 1.74 -28.81
C GLU A 730 29.23 1.20 -28.04
N TYR A 731 29.36 1.53 -26.75
CA TYR A 731 30.43 1.03 -25.89
C TYR A 731 30.08 -0.36 -25.36
N LYS A 732 30.02 -1.33 -26.26
CA LYS A 732 29.58 -2.70 -25.95
C LYS A 732 30.41 -3.35 -24.84
N GLY A 733 31.68 -3.01 -24.72
CA GLY A 733 32.60 -3.51 -23.70
C GLY A 733 32.20 -3.21 -22.25
N VAL A 734 31.45 -2.12 -22.01
CA VAL A 734 30.95 -1.74 -20.67
C VAL A 734 29.44 -1.92 -20.51
N SER A 735 28.78 -2.59 -21.46
CA SER A 735 27.34 -2.88 -21.34
C SER A 735 27.07 -3.77 -20.13
N TRP A 736 26.17 -3.32 -19.26
CA TRP A 736 25.81 -3.96 -17.99
C TRP A 736 25.55 -5.47 -18.06
N SER A 737 24.88 -5.95 -19.12
CA SER A 737 24.43 -7.34 -19.24
C SER A 737 25.38 -8.25 -20.02
N ILE A 738 26.35 -7.70 -20.78
CA ILE A 738 27.14 -8.48 -21.74
C ILE A 738 28.56 -7.96 -22.02
N GLY A 739 28.94 -6.81 -21.49
CA GLY A 739 30.30 -6.25 -21.63
C GLY A 739 31.34 -7.00 -20.80
N GLY A 740 32.57 -7.11 -21.29
CA GLY A 740 33.67 -7.81 -20.63
C GLY A 740 34.96 -7.00 -20.52
N ASP A 741 34.92 -5.68 -20.74
CA ASP A 741 36.09 -4.81 -20.62
C ASP A 741 36.69 -4.88 -19.21
N GLN A 742 38.02 -4.93 -19.13
CA GLN A 742 38.80 -4.90 -17.89
C GLN A 742 38.38 -6.01 -16.89
N THR A 743 38.59 -5.78 -15.59
CA THR A 743 38.21 -6.70 -14.51
C THR A 743 37.02 -6.15 -13.73
N LEU A 744 36.36 -7.02 -12.94
CA LEU A 744 35.26 -6.64 -12.05
C LEU A 744 35.62 -5.48 -11.12
N GLU A 745 36.87 -5.46 -10.62
CA GLU A 745 37.37 -4.41 -9.72
C GLU A 745 37.42 -3.02 -10.38
N THR A 746 37.33 -2.95 -11.71
CA THR A 746 37.38 -1.70 -12.48
C THR A 746 36.08 -1.39 -13.21
N VAL A 747 35.42 -2.39 -13.79
CA VAL A 747 34.16 -2.24 -14.53
C VAL A 747 33.22 -3.36 -14.12
N SER A 748 32.13 -3.02 -13.44
CA SER A 748 31.11 -4.01 -13.10
C SER A 748 30.18 -4.28 -14.27
N THR A 749 30.17 -5.52 -14.73
CA THR A 749 29.24 -6.06 -15.73
C THR A 749 28.89 -7.49 -15.34
N LEU A 750 27.75 -8.01 -15.82
CA LEU A 750 27.37 -9.39 -15.54
C LEU A 750 28.46 -10.40 -15.96
N PRO A 751 29.10 -10.29 -17.15
CA PRO A 751 30.23 -11.15 -17.49
C PRO A 751 31.44 -10.99 -16.58
N ASN A 752 31.77 -9.78 -16.13
CA ASN A 752 32.91 -9.58 -15.22
C ASN A 752 32.66 -10.22 -13.85
N ILE A 753 31.41 -10.28 -13.39
CA ILE A 753 31.02 -11.04 -12.19
C ILE A 753 31.14 -12.55 -12.46
N LEU A 754 30.56 -13.03 -13.56
CA LEU A 754 30.60 -14.46 -13.91
C LEU A 754 32.02 -14.99 -14.15
N LYS A 755 32.94 -14.17 -14.68
CA LYS A 755 34.36 -14.52 -14.84
C LYS A 755 35.07 -14.85 -13.53
N LYS A 756 34.54 -14.41 -12.37
CA LYS A 756 35.05 -14.82 -11.05
C LYS A 756 34.72 -16.28 -10.72
N PHE A 757 33.65 -16.82 -11.29
CA PHE A 757 33.21 -18.20 -11.12
C PHE A 757 33.69 -19.12 -12.26
N ASN A 758 33.69 -18.61 -13.49
CA ASN A 758 34.16 -19.33 -14.66
C ASN A 758 35.05 -18.41 -15.52
N PRO A 759 36.40 -18.52 -15.44
CA PRO A 759 37.30 -17.67 -16.21
C PRO A 759 37.27 -17.94 -17.72
N ASP A 760 36.76 -19.09 -18.16
CA ASP A 760 36.67 -19.50 -19.57
C ASP A 760 35.35 -19.04 -20.24
N LEU A 761 34.58 -18.15 -19.60
CA LEU A 761 33.31 -17.62 -20.09
C LEU A 761 33.44 -17.04 -21.51
N GLN A 762 32.49 -17.38 -22.38
CA GLN A 762 32.46 -16.95 -23.79
C GLN A 762 31.26 -16.03 -24.10
N GLY A 763 31.35 -15.31 -25.22
CA GLY A 763 30.22 -14.57 -25.80
C GLY A 763 30.04 -13.12 -25.34
N PHE A 764 30.82 -12.65 -24.36
CA PHE A 764 30.80 -11.24 -23.94
C PHE A 764 31.38 -10.31 -25.03
N SER A 765 31.00 -9.03 -24.98
CA SER A 765 31.49 -8.00 -25.89
C SER A 765 32.66 -7.21 -25.28
N GLU A 766 33.58 -6.75 -26.11
CA GLU A 766 34.71 -5.88 -25.73
C GLU A 766 34.73 -4.62 -26.60
N GLY A 767 35.28 -3.53 -26.05
CA GLY A 767 35.52 -2.29 -26.78
C GLY A 767 34.25 -1.62 -27.35
N GLU A 768 34.39 -1.03 -28.54
CA GLU A 768 33.36 -0.20 -29.18
C GLU A 768 32.89 -0.79 -30.52
N GLY A 769 31.62 -0.58 -30.84
CA GLY A 769 31.06 -0.89 -32.16
C GLY A 769 30.90 -2.39 -32.44
N GLN A 770 31.04 -2.79 -33.72
CA GLN A 770 30.62 -4.11 -34.20
C GLN A 770 31.73 -5.17 -34.27
N LEU A 771 33.01 -4.76 -34.19
CA LEU A 771 34.16 -5.66 -34.42
C LEU A 771 34.33 -6.69 -33.30
N GLN A 772 34.07 -6.30 -32.05
CA GLN A 772 34.23 -7.14 -30.85
C GLN A 772 32.90 -7.29 -30.09
N LYS A 773 31.79 -7.38 -30.82
CA LYS A 773 30.45 -7.40 -30.22
C LYS A 773 30.06 -8.70 -29.52
N GLY A 774 30.87 -9.76 -29.59
CA GLY A 774 30.53 -11.09 -29.07
C GLY A 774 29.12 -11.51 -29.51
N PHE A 775 28.30 -11.93 -28.55
CA PHE A 775 26.88 -12.24 -28.72
C PHE A 775 25.94 -11.14 -28.23
N ASN A 776 26.40 -9.88 -28.20
CA ASN A 776 25.54 -8.73 -28.04
C ASN A 776 24.83 -8.41 -29.37
N MET A 777 23.58 -8.86 -29.51
CA MET A 777 22.75 -8.62 -30.69
C MET A 777 21.84 -7.39 -30.55
N ALA A 778 21.97 -6.64 -29.46
CA ALA A 778 21.20 -5.44 -29.23
C ALA A 778 21.56 -4.34 -30.25
N VAL A 779 20.53 -3.58 -30.65
CA VAL A 779 20.63 -2.55 -31.69
C VAL A 779 20.02 -1.26 -31.16
N ALA A 780 20.76 -0.15 -31.26
CA ALA A 780 20.23 1.16 -30.87
C ALA A 780 18.95 1.51 -31.66
N GLY A 781 17.90 1.90 -30.94
CA GLY A 781 16.59 2.22 -31.52
C GLY A 781 15.74 1.00 -31.92
N ALA A 782 16.12 -0.22 -31.56
CA ALA A 782 15.25 -1.38 -31.71
C ALA A 782 14.02 -1.28 -30.81
N LYS A 783 12.90 -1.77 -31.33
CA LYS A 783 11.65 -2.00 -30.61
C LYS A 783 11.46 -3.51 -30.41
N THR A 784 10.38 -3.88 -29.73
CA THR A 784 10.06 -5.30 -29.54
C THR A 784 9.89 -6.08 -30.85
N SER A 785 9.42 -5.44 -31.93
CA SER A 785 9.21 -6.07 -33.24
C SER A 785 10.50 -6.60 -33.88
N GLU A 786 11.67 -6.06 -33.50
CA GLU A 786 12.95 -6.47 -34.06
C GLU A 786 13.62 -7.61 -33.27
N LEU A 787 13.12 -7.96 -32.08
CA LEU A 787 13.70 -9.04 -31.26
C LEU A 787 13.78 -10.40 -31.98
N PRO A 788 12.75 -10.87 -32.74
CA PRO A 788 12.85 -12.13 -33.45
C PRO A 788 14.04 -12.18 -34.43
N ALA A 789 14.36 -11.07 -35.08
CA ALA A 789 15.53 -10.98 -35.96
C ALA A 789 16.85 -11.02 -35.16
N GLN A 790 16.90 -10.39 -33.98
CA GLN A 790 18.06 -10.48 -33.09
C GLN A 790 18.27 -11.92 -32.58
N VAL A 791 17.21 -12.65 -32.24
CA VAL A 791 17.28 -14.07 -31.84
C VAL A 791 17.81 -14.96 -32.97
N GLN A 792 17.29 -14.78 -34.19
CA GLN A 792 17.78 -15.54 -35.36
C GLN A 792 19.27 -15.30 -35.59
N ALA A 793 19.71 -14.05 -35.50
CA ALA A 793 21.12 -13.69 -35.61
C ALA A 793 21.95 -14.32 -34.48
N LEU A 794 21.43 -14.34 -33.25
CA LEU A 794 22.08 -14.96 -32.10
C LEU A 794 22.27 -16.46 -32.29
N ILE A 795 21.20 -17.19 -32.64
CA ILE A 795 21.22 -18.64 -32.85
C ILE A 795 22.23 -19.00 -33.94
N LYS A 796 22.21 -18.27 -35.05
CA LYS A 796 23.17 -18.45 -36.14
C LYS A 796 24.60 -18.23 -35.66
N ALA A 797 24.86 -17.12 -34.96
CA ALA A 797 26.18 -16.79 -34.46
C ALA A 797 26.72 -17.85 -33.47
N MET A 798 25.87 -18.37 -32.58
CA MET A 798 26.28 -19.44 -31.66
C MET A 798 26.59 -20.76 -32.39
N LYS A 799 25.78 -21.15 -33.38
CA LYS A 799 26.00 -22.37 -34.19
C LYS A 799 27.27 -22.29 -35.04
N GLU A 800 27.65 -21.09 -35.50
CA GLU A 800 28.83 -20.86 -36.34
C GLU A 800 30.12 -20.64 -35.53
N ASN A 801 30.02 -20.38 -34.21
CA ASN A 801 31.16 -20.15 -33.34
C ASN A 801 31.85 -21.47 -32.97
N LYS A 802 33.18 -21.54 -33.17
CA LYS A 802 33.99 -22.75 -32.92
C LYS A 802 34.35 -22.96 -31.45
N GLU A 803 34.28 -21.92 -30.63
CA GLU A 803 34.62 -21.94 -29.21
C GLU A 803 33.42 -22.30 -28.33
N VAL A 804 32.21 -22.29 -28.91
CA VAL A 804 30.96 -22.61 -28.23
C VAL A 804 30.44 -23.95 -28.71
N ASN A 805 30.19 -24.87 -27.78
CA ASN A 805 29.42 -26.06 -28.07
C ASN A 805 27.93 -25.74 -27.96
N PHE A 806 27.29 -25.55 -29.12
CA PHE A 806 25.87 -25.19 -29.20
C PHE A 806 24.96 -26.17 -28.45
N GLU A 807 25.27 -27.47 -28.43
CA GLU A 807 24.42 -28.49 -27.81
C GLU A 807 24.66 -28.66 -26.31
N SER A 808 25.93 -28.63 -25.86
CA SER A 808 26.26 -28.99 -24.46
C SER A 808 26.47 -27.81 -23.53
N ASP A 809 26.84 -26.64 -24.02
CA ASP A 809 27.17 -25.52 -23.13
C ASP A 809 25.90 -24.90 -22.54
N TRP A 810 25.94 -24.45 -21.29
CA TRP A 810 24.91 -23.64 -20.70
C TRP A 810 25.05 -22.19 -21.15
N LYS A 811 23.96 -21.65 -21.68
CA LYS A 811 23.87 -20.27 -22.15
C LYS A 811 23.00 -19.44 -21.20
N LEU A 812 23.46 -18.24 -20.87
CA LEU A 812 22.68 -17.23 -20.17
C LEU A 812 22.35 -16.10 -21.14
N VAL A 813 21.07 -15.93 -21.47
CA VAL A 813 20.60 -14.90 -22.41
C VAL A 813 19.87 -13.81 -21.62
N THR A 814 20.35 -12.57 -21.70
CA THR A 814 19.67 -11.42 -21.08
C THR A 814 18.89 -10.61 -22.11
N ILE A 815 17.61 -10.40 -21.86
CA ILE A 815 16.69 -9.64 -22.72
C ILE A 815 16.23 -8.39 -21.98
N PHE A 816 16.51 -7.23 -22.53
CA PHE A 816 15.97 -5.95 -22.06
C PHE A 816 15.60 -5.08 -23.28
N ILE A 817 14.32 -4.80 -23.44
CA ILE A 817 13.73 -4.13 -24.60
C ILE A 817 12.50 -3.34 -24.14
N GLY A 818 12.16 -2.28 -24.86
CA GLY A 818 10.86 -1.59 -24.74
C GLY A 818 10.96 -0.12 -24.38
N THR A 819 12.15 0.37 -24.05
CA THR A 819 12.40 1.80 -23.86
C THR A 819 12.08 2.57 -25.14
N THR A 820 12.52 2.06 -26.30
CA THR A 820 12.21 2.66 -27.60
C THR A 820 10.71 2.59 -27.94
N ASP A 821 10.03 1.49 -27.62
CA ASP A 821 8.59 1.34 -27.84
C ASP A 821 7.82 2.46 -27.09
N LEU A 822 8.15 2.69 -25.81
CA LEU A 822 7.53 3.74 -25.01
C LEU A 822 7.89 5.15 -25.49
N CYS A 823 9.15 5.38 -25.87
CA CYS A 823 9.58 6.67 -26.41
C CYS A 823 8.93 7.03 -27.75
N ASN A 824 8.36 6.05 -28.46
CA ASN A 824 7.68 6.22 -29.75
C ASN A 824 6.17 5.92 -29.69
N TYR A 825 5.61 5.56 -28.53
CA TYR A 825 4.22 5.12 -28.40
C TYR A 825 3.22 6.15 -28.95
N CYS A 826 3.48 7.44 -28.71
CA CYS A 826 2.62 8.53 -29.18
C CYS A 826 2.58 8.68 -30.71
N TYR A 827 3.52 8.09 -31.46
CA TYR A 827 3.52 8.09 -32.92
C TYR A 827 2.80 6.89 -33.54
N ASP A 828 2.74 5.75 -32.85
CA ASP A 828 2.20 4.50 -33.38
C ASP A 828 1.60 3.60 -32.29
N GLN A 829 0.51 4.07 -31.68
CA GLN A 829 -0.16 3.37 -30.57
C GLN A 829 -0.70 1.99 -30.96
N ASN A 830 -1.04 1.79 -32.24
CA ASN A 830 -1.61 0.54 -32.72
C ASN A 830 -0.56 -0.56 -32.78
N ASN A 831 0.59 -0.30 -33.41
CA ASN A 831 1.65 -1.30 -33.51
C ASN A 831 2.38 -1.48 -32.19
N LEU A 832 2.46 -0.43 -31.35
CA LEU A 832 3.08 -0.44 -30.04
C LEU A 832 2.07 -0.69 -28.91
N SER A 833 0.98 -1.42 -29.18
CA SER A 833 0.04 -1.80 -28.12
C SER A 833 0.67 -2.83 -27.17
N PRO A 834 0.22 -2.90 -25.89
CA PRO A 834 0.72 -3.91 -24.93
C PRO A 834 0.60 -5.35 -25.43
N LYS A 835 -0.42 -5.64 -26.24
CA LYS A 835 -0.60 -6.98 -26.83
C LYS A 835 0.41 -7.30 -27.92
N ASN A 836 0.75 -6.35 -28.78
CA ASN A 836 1.81 -6.56 -29.78
C ASN A 836 3.18 -6.66 -29.11
N PHE A 837 3.45 -5.81 -28.12
CA PHE A 837 4.65 -5.89 -27.28
C PHE A 837 4.81 -7.30 -26.68
N SER A 838 3.77 -7.81 -26.02
CA SER A 838 3.70 -9.17 -25.45
C SER A 838 3.89 -10.26 -26.51
N HIS A 839 3.24 -10.11 -27.66
CA HIS A 839 3.32 -11.07 -28.76
C HIS A 839 4.73 -11.19 -29.33
N ASN A 840 5.42 -10.07 -29.54
CA ASN A 840 6.79 -10.06 -30.05
C ASN A 840 7.77 -10.72 -29.07
N LEU A 841 7.60 -10.48 -27.76
CA LEU A 841 8.35 -11.18 -26.72
C LEU A 841 8.04 -12.69 -26.71
N MET A 842 6.77 -13.07 -26.86
CA MET A 842 6.38 -14.48 -26.97
C MET A 842 7.10 -15.17 -28.13
N LEU A 843 7.08 -14.59 -29.35
CA LEU A 843 7.77 -15.15 -30.51
C LEU A 843 9.28 -15.32 -30.27
N THR A 844 9.89 -14.32 -29.61
CA THR A 844 11.31 -14.32 -29.25
C THR A 844 11.65 -15.47 -28.30
N LEU A 845 10.85 -15.63 -27.24
CA LEU A 845 11.03 -16.68 -26.24
C LEU A 845 10.71 -18.07 -26.79
N ASP A 846 9.70 -18.20 -27.66
CA ASP A 846 9.37 -19.45 -28.33
C ASP A 846 10.53 -19.94 -29.20
N MET A 847 11.17 -19.05 -29.97
CA MET A 847 12.34 -19.41 -30.77
C MET A 847 13.52 -19.90 -29.92
N LEU A 848 13.79 -19.25 -28.79
CA LEU A 848 14.82 -19.72 -27.85
C LEU A 848 14.42 -21.07 -27.24
N TYR A 849 13.16 -21.23 -26.84
CA TYR A 849 12.63 -22.46 -26.29
C TYR A 849 12.71 -23.63 -27.27
N GLU A 850 12.44 -23.40 -28.54
CA GLU A 850 12.41 -24.44 -29.57
C GLU A 850 13.81 -24.82 -30.06
N GLU A 851 14.69 -23.85 -30.29
CA GLU A 851 15.96 -24.06 -31.01
C GLU A 851 17.22 -24.11 -30.14
N VAL A 852 17.22 -23.55 -28.94
CA VAL A 852 18.43 -23.40 -28.12
C VAL A 852 18.39 -24.35 -26.93
N PRO A 853 19.25 -25.40 -26.90
CA PRO A 853 19.34 -26.28 -25.75
C PRO A 853 20.10 -25.59 -24.60
N ARG A 854 19.83 -26.01 -23.36
CA ARG A 854 20.56 -25.58 -22.15
C ARG A 854 20.66 -24.07 -22.01
N VAL A 855 19.52 -23.40 -21.86
CA VAL A 855 19.47 -21.93 -21.77
C VAL A 855 18.66 -21.44 -20.58
N LEU A 856 19.25 -20.51 -19.85
CA LEU A 856 18.57 -19.68 -18.87
C LEU A 856 18.36 -18.29 -19.47
N VAL A 857 17.13 -17.80 -19.49
CA VAL A 857 16.78 -16.48 -20.01
C VAL A 857 16.47 -15.54 -18.85
N ASN A 858 17.27 -14.48 -18.71
CA ASN A 858 16.93 -13.32 -17.89
C ASN A 858 16.04 -12.39 -18.72
N LEU A 859 14.76 -12.29 -18.36
CA LEU A 859 13.86 -11.29 -18.93
C LEU A 859 13.77 -10.12 -17.94
N VAL A 860 14.37 -8.98 -18.27
CA VAL A 860 14.44 -7.83 -17.36
C VAL A 860 13.20 -6.96 -17.56
N ASP A 861 12.55 -6.60 -16.44
CA ASP A 861 11.34 -5.78 -16.48
C ASP A 861 11.64 -4.34 -16.92
N LEU A 862 10.63 -3.66 -17.43
CA LEU A 862 10.77 -2.30 -17.95
C LEU A 862 10.83 -1.27 -16.83
N MET A 863 11.70 -0.28 -16.99
CA MET A 863 11.78 0.87 -16.09
C MET A 863 10.60 1.82 -16.26
N GLN A 864 10.23 2.51 -15.18
CA GLN A 864 9.27 3.61 -15.25
C GLN A 864 9.90 4.78 -16.00
N MET A 865 9.25 5.20 -17.09
CA MET A 865 9.82 6.20 -17.99
C MET A 865 9.50 7.64 -17.58
N ASP A 866 8.43 7.89 -16.83
CA ASP A 866 8.00 9.24 -16.46
C ASP A 866 9.01 9.96 -15.55
N VAL A 867 9.78 9.22 -14.75
CA VAL A 867 10.82 9.78 -13.88
C VAL A 867 11.95 10.45 -14.67
N PHE A 868 12.18 10.11 -15.94
CA PHE A 868 13.20 10.75 -16.77
C PHE A 868 12.93 12.23 -17.02
N LYS A 869 11.67 12.69 -16.89
CA LYS A 869 11.32 14.13 -16.96
C LYS A 869 11.94 14.96 -15.84
N THR A 870 12.35 14.31 -14.75
CA THR A 870 13.01 14.96 -13.61
C THR A 870 14.50 15.20 -13.85
N VAL A 871 15.09 14.53 -14.86
CA VAL A 871 16.50 14.70 -15.22
C VAL A 871 16.64 15.96 -16.06
N LYS A 872 17.14 17.04 -15.45
CA LYS A 872 17.33 18.33 -16.12
C LYS A 872 18.71 18.88 -15.85
N LYS A 873 19.32 19.47 -16.87
CA LYS A 873 20.60 20.18 -16.78
C LYS A 873 20.66 21.23 -17.87
N ASP A 874 21.21 22.40 -17.55
CA ASP A 874 21.37 23.51 -18.50
C ASP A 874 22.54 23.25 -19.47
N THR A 875 22.40 22.24 -20.33
CA THR A 875 23.36 21.88 -21.37
C THR A 875 22.63 21.56 -22.67
N LEU A 876 23.30 21.79 -23.80
CA LEU A 876 22.72 21.51 -25.12
C LEU A 876 22.19 20.08 -25.24
N GLY A 877 22.93 19.10 -24.69
CA GLY A 877 22.52 17.71 -24.68
C GLY A 877 21.23 17.48 -23.91
N CYS A 878 21.18 17.90 -22.65
CA CYS A 878 20.02 17.65 -21.82
C CYS A 878 18.78 18.48 -22.24
N SER A 879 18.96 19.70 -22.77
CA SER A 879 17.82 20.55 -23.16
C SER A 879 17.26 20.23 -24.56
N LEU A 880 18.07 19.69 -25.48
CA LEU A 880 17.62 19.41 -26.86
C LEU A 880 17.69 17.92 -27.20
N GLN A 881 18.82 17.26 -26.95
CA GLN A 881 19.03 15.87 -27.35
C GLN A 881 18.16 14.88 -26.55
N GLN A 882 17.88 15.18 -25.28
CA GLN A 882 16.94 14.42 -24.44
C GLN A 882 15.54 14.35 -25.08
N SER A 883 15.03 15.51 -25.50
CA SER A 883 13.72 15.64 -26.17
C SER A 883 13.65 14.92 -27.52
N PHE A 884 14.75 14.88 -28.28
CA PHE A 884 14.81 14.12 -29.53
C PHE A 884 14.87 12.61 -29.30
N SER A 885 15.56 12.17 -28.24
CA SER A 885 15.76 10.74 -27.96
C SER A 885 14.48 10.08 -27.43
N CYS A 886 13.64 10.80 -26.68
CA CYS A 886 12.40 10.25 -26.13
C CYS A 886 11.25 11.26 -26.09
N HIS A 887 10.78 11.65 -27.28
CA HIS A 887 9.78 12.70 -27.45
C HIS A 887 8.50 12.48 -26.62
N CYS A 888 7.92 11.28 -26.64
CA CYS A 888 6.64 11.00 -26.00
C CYS A 888 6.69 11.13 -24.47
N VAL A 889 7.87 10.93 -23.85
CA VAL A 889 8.07 11.07 -22.41
C VAL A 889 8.44 12.50 -22.05
N ILE A 890 9.40 13.09 -22.75
CA ILE A 890 10.07 14.32 -22.29
C ILE A 890 9.21 15.56 -22.59
N ASN A 891 8.62 15.66 -23.78
CA ASN A 891 8.04 16.90 -24.28
C ASN A 891 6.67 17.30 -23.69
N PRO A 892 5.74 16.38 -23.36
CA PRO A 892 4.46 16.79 -22.79
C PRO A 892 4.62 17.58 -21.47
N ALA A 893 3.66 18.43 -21.11
CA ALA A 893 3.70 19.15 -19.83
C ALA A 893 3.56 18.18 -18.63
N ASN A 894 4.02 18.61 -17.44
CA ASN A 894 3.74 17.88 -16.21
C ASN A 894 2.23 17.80 -15.99
N ASN A 895 1.71 16.62 -15.64
CA ASN A 895 0.28 16.32 -15.46
C ASN A 895 -0.58 16.40 -16.74
N ALA A 896 0.02 16.41 -17.92
CA ALA A 896 -0.72 16.32 -19.17
C ALA A 896 -1.34 14.92 -19.35
N PRO A 897 -2.53 14.79 -19.96
CA PRO A 897 -3.18 13.49 -20.19
C PRO A 897 -2.28 12.48 -20.92
N GLU A 898 -1.40 12.97 -21.79
CA GLU A 898 -0.43 12.16 -22.54
C GLU A 898 0.58 11.45 -21.63
N ILE A 899 1.00 12.09 -20.52
CA ILE A 899 1.91 11.48 -19.55
C ILE A 899 1.19 10.43 -18.69
N GLU A 900 -0.05 10.70 -18.28
CA GLU A 900 -0.84 9.71 -17.56
C GLU A 900 -1.14 8.47 -18.42
N GLU A 901 -1.42 8.67 -19.70
CA GLU A 901 -1.55 7.58 -20.65
C GLU A 901 -0.23 6.81 -20.81
N LEU A 902 0.90 7.50 -20.90
CA LEU A 902 2.20 6.84 -21.03
C LEU A 902 2.57 6.02 -19.79
N LYS A 903 2.30 6.54 -18.58
CA LYS A 903 2.44 5.78 -17.32
C LYS A 903 1.57 4.53 -17.34
N ARG A 904 0.32 4.64 -17.81
CA ARG A 904 -0.61 3.50 -17.96
C ARG A 904 -0.05 2.45 -18.91
N ILE A 905 0.48 2.87 -20.06
CA ILE A 905 1.01 1.95 -21.07
C ILE A 905 2.31 1.27 -20.61
N ASN A 906 3.20 2.00 -19.95
CA ASN A 906 4.38 1.43 -19.32
C ASN A 906 4.01 0.33 -18.30
N ARG A 907 3.04 0.57 -17.41
CA ARG A 907 2.51 -0.44 -16.48
C ARG A 907 1.85 -1.62 -17.19
N ASN A 908 1.15 -1.38 -18.30
CA ASN A 908 0.55 -2.45 -19.08
C ASN A 908 1.62 -3.34 -19.73
N TYR A 909 2.74 -2.78 -20.22
CA TYR A 909 3.85 -3.60 -20.72
C TYR A 909 4.44 -4.47 -19.61
N GLN A 910 4.74 -3.90 -18.44
CA GLN A 910 5.22 -4.66 -17.27
C GLN A 910 4.26 -5.80 -16.89
N THR A 911 2.95 -5.52 -16.90
CA THR A 911 1.90 -6.51 -16.63
C THR A 911 1.89 -7.64 -17.66
N GLU A 912 2.00 -7.30 -18.95
CA GLU A 912 2.03 -8.29 -20.03
C GLU A 912 3.30 -9.15 -19.98
N ILE A 913 4.47 -8.58 -19.65
CA ILE A 913 5.72 -9.34 -19.42
C ILE A 913 5.48 -10.39 -18.34
N LYS A 914 4.98 -9.97 -17.17
CA LYS A 914 4.72 -10.86 -16.05
C LYS A 914 3.70 -11.94 -16.40
N TYR A 915 2.62 -11.57 -17.09
CA TYR A 915 1.57 -12.50 -17.52
C TYR A 915 2.13 -13.57 -18.45
N LEU A 916 2.90 -13.18 -19.47
CA LEU A 916 3.47 -14.07 -20.49
C LEU A 916 4.27 -15.24 -19.89
N ILE A 917 5.02 -15.01 -18.81
CA ILE A 917 5.90 -16.02 -18.19
C ILE A 917 5.36 -16.60 -16.88
N SER A 918 4.16 -16.18 -16.44
CA SER A 918 3.54 -16.71 -15.21
C SER A 918 2.96 -18.12 -15.36
N GLY A 919 2.58 -18.50 -16.58
CA GLY A 919 2.01 -19.80 -16.92
C GLY A 919 3.05 -20.93 -16.96
N ASP A 920 2.67 -22.06 -17.57
CA ASP A 920 3.46 -23.28 -17.73
C ASP A 920 4.10 -23.43 -19.12
N ARG A 921 3.93 -22.42 -19.99
CA ARG A 921 4.37 -22.44 -21.41
C ARG A 921 5.83 -22.88 -21.59
N TYR A 922 6.71 -22.43 -20.70
CA TYR A 922 8.16 -22.69 -20.76
C TYR A 922 8.65 -23.69 -19.72
N ASP A 923 7.74 -24.36 -19.00
CA ASP A 923 8.09 -25.30 -17.92
C ASP A 923 8.24 -26.76 -18.45
N GLY A 924 8.10 -26.97 -19.75
CA GLY A 924 8.08 -28.31 -20.37
C GLY A 924 9.47 -28.94 -20.61
N LYS A 925 10.56 -28.22 -20.34
CA LYS A 925 11.95 -28.67 -20.56
C LYS A 925 12.77 -28.48 -19.30
N GLU A 926 13.56 -29.49 -18.93
CA GLU A 926 14.52 -29.37 -17.82
C GLU A 926 15.68 -28.44 -18.16
N ASP A 927 16.00 -28.27 -19.44
CA ASP A 927 17.15 -27.49 -19.90
C ASP A 927 16.81 -26.07 -20.36
N PHE A 928 15.61 -25.56 -20.00
CA PHE A 928 15.16 -24.22 -20.34
C PHE A 928 14.42 -23.55 -19.19
N ALA A 929 14.70 -22.28 -18.92
CA ALA A 929 13.84 -21.44 -18.08
C ALA A 929 13.88 -19.98 -18.50
N VAL A 930 12.77 -19.27 -18.31
CA VAL A 930 12.70 -17.81 -18.36
C VAL A 930 12.43 -17.28 -16.96
N VAL A 931 13.23 -16.32 -16.51
CA VAL A 931 13.12 -15.73 -15.18
C VAL A 931 12.98 -14.22 -15.31
N LEU A 932 11.91 -13.68 -14.72
CA LEU A 932 11.74 -12.23 -14.59
C LEU A 932 12.78 -11.67 -13.63
N GLN A 933 13.41 -10.57 -14.01
CA GLN A 933 14.29 -9.79 -13.15
C GLN A 933 13.66 -8.40 -12.94
N PRO A 934 12.83 -8.21 -11.89
CA PRO A 934 11.98 -7.03 -11.75
C PRO A 934 12.65 -5.80 -11.14
N PHE A 935 13.97 -5.72 -10.96
CA PHE A 935 14.65 -4.61 -10.28
C PHE A 935 14.44 -3.21 -10.92
N PHE A 936 13.71 -3.10 -12.03
CA PHE A 936 13.27 -1.84 -12.63
C PHE A 936 11.76 -1.55 -12.51
N HIS A 937 10.97 -2.47 -11.97
CA HIS A 937 9.51 -2.35 -11.92
C HIS A 937 9.07 -1.03 -11.25
N TYR A 938 9.72 -0.69 -10.14
CA TYR A 938 9.63 0.60 -9.45
C TYR A 938 10.94 1.38 -9.59
N SER A 939 11.07 2.11 -10.69
CA SER A 939 12.27 2.91 -10.98
C SER A 939 12.22 4.32 -10.38
N PHE A 940 13.33 4.80 -9.84
CA PHE A 940 13.54 6.19 -9.46
C PHE A 940 14.91 6.71 -9.91
N ILE A 941 15.03 8.02 -10.06
CA ILE A 941 16.32 8.63 -10.38
C ILE A 941 17.03 9.07 -9.08
N PRO A 942 18.25 8.62 -8.81
CA PRO A 942 19.03 9.09 -7.67
C PRO A 942 19.22 10.62 -7.69
N GLN A 943 19.24 11.26 -6.53
CA GLN A 943 19.33 12.72 -6.41
C GLN A 943 20.65 13.17 -5.78
N THR A 944 21.26 14.23 -6.32
CA THR A 944 22.36 14.97 -5.69
C THR A 944 21.77 15.97 -4.70
N GLY A 945 21.35 15.52 -3.53
CA GLY A 945 20.76 16.41 -2.53
C GLY A 945 19.28 16.73 -2.80
N VAL A 946 18.85 17.97 -2.56
CA VAL A 946 17.42 18.33 -2.54
C VAL A 946 16.88 18.56 -3.95
N GLY A 947 16.12 17.60 -4.48
CA GLY A 947 15.34 17.76 -5.71
C GLY A 947 16.16 17.90 -7.00
N GLU A 948 17.48 17.99 -6.90
CA GLU A 948 18.40 17.94 -8.03
C GLU A 948 18.72 16.49 -8.35
N THR A 949 18.41 16.10 -9.57
CA THR A 949 18.73 14.78 -10.10
C THR A 949 20.25 14.59 -10.22
N ASP A 950 20.76 13.45 -9.76
CA ASP A 950 22.16 13.08 -9.97
C ASP A 950 22.39 12.75 -11.45
N THR A 951 22.79 13.78 -12.21
CA THR A 951 23.01 13.63 -13.66
C THR A 951 24.18 12.71 -14.01
N SER A 952 25.00 12.28 -13.04
CA SER A 952 26.12 11.37 -13.32
C SER A 952 25.68 9.93 -13.65
N PHE A 953 24.41 9.59 -13.41
CA PHE A 953 23.79 8.33 -13.89
C PHE A 953 23.43 8.38 -15.38
N PHE A 954 23.58 9.52 -16.05
CA PHE A 954 23.23 9.68 -17.45
C PHE A 954 24.43 10.14 -18.27
N SER A 955 24.36 9.86 -19.56
CA SER A 955 25.26 10.39 -20.56
C SER A 955 25.01 11.89 -20.77
N VAL A 956 25.76 12.49 -21.69
CA VAL A 956 25.71 13.93 -22.00
C VAL A 956 24.35 14.45 -22.47
N ASP A 957 23.42 13.57 -22.83
CA ASP A 957 22.06 13.92 -23.25
C ASP A 957 21.01 13.81 -22.13
N CYS A 958 21.42 13.48 -20.89
CA CYS A 958 20.50 13.23 -19.77
C CYS A 958 19.43 12.16 -20.04
N PHE A 959 19.68 11.23 -20.98
CA PHE A 959 18.74 10.16 -21.32
C PHE A 959 19.43 8.80 -21.38
N HIS A 960 20.45 8.65 -22.23
CA HIS A 960 21.22 7.41 -22.28
C HIS A 960 21.93 7.20 -20.95
N LEU A 961 22.05 5.95 -20.51
CA LEU A 961 22.60 5.61 -19.20
C LEU A 961 24.14 5.65 -19.26
N SER A 962 24.77 6.18 -18.21
CA SER A 962 26.24 6.26 -18.13
C SER A 962 26.87 4.92 -17.74
N GLU A 963 28.20 4.81 -17.85
CA GLU A 963 28.99 3.67 -17.36
C GLU A 963 28.70 3.37 -15.88
N ARG A 964 28.47 4.42 -15.07
CA ARG A 964 28.03 4.29 -13.66
C ARG A 964 26.75 3.48 -13.56
N THR A 965 25.73 3.87 -14.32
CA THR A 965 24.42 3.20 -14.27
C THR A 965 24.50 1.78 -14.81
N HIS A 966 25.30 1.56 -15.86
CA HIS A 966 25.55 0.21 -16.35
C HIS A 966 26.19 -0.68 -15.28
N ALA A 967 27.13 -0.18 -14.49
CA ALA A 967 27.70 -0.92 -13.37
C ALA A 967 26.64 -1.28 -12.31
N GLU A 968 25.80 -0.33 -11.91
CA GLU A 968 24.74 -0.59 -10.92
C GLU A 968 23.65 -1.54 -11.44
N MET A 969 23.32 -1.48 -12.73
CA MET A 969 22.40 -2.43 -13.38
C MET A 969 22.94 -3.85 -13.39
N ALA A 970 24.25 -4.01 -13.60
CA ALA A 970 24.89 -5.33 -13.59
C ALA A 970 24.82 -5.99 -12.20
N ILE A 971 25.08 -5.20 -11.15
CA ILE A 971 24.98 -5.63 -9.75
C ILE A 971 23.53 -5.96 -9.42
N ALA A 972 22.58 -5.11 -9.80
CA ALA A 972 21.16 -5.33 -9.58
C ALA A 972 20.68 -6.64 -10.24
N LEU A 973 21.02 -6.86 -11.51
CA LEU A 973 20.69 -8.11 -12.22
C LEU A 973 21.29 -9.34 -11.54
N TRP A 974 22.57 -9.28 -11.18
CA TRP A 974 23.26 -10.37 -10.51
C TRP A 974 22.59 -10.72 -9.17
N ASN A 975 22.35 -9.73 -8.31
CA ASN A 975 21.71 -9.95 -7.02
C ASN A 975 20.29 -10.52 -7.20
N ASN A 976 19.54 -10.03 -8.19
CA ASN A 976 18.20 -10.51 -8.48
C ASN A 976 18.18 -11.96 -8.98
N MET A 977 19.21 -12.41 -9.71
CA MET A 977 19.38 -13.83 -10.08
C MET A 977 19.58 -14.74 -8.85
N LEU A 978 20.10 -14.20 -7.74
CA LEU A 978 20.34 -14.92 -6.48
C LEU A 978 19.17 -14.81 -5.48
N GLU A 979 18.03 -14.25 -5.88
CA GLU A 979 16.82 -14.15 -5.07
C GLU A 979 15.73 -15.12 -5.56
N PRO A 980 15.02 -15.83 -4.65
CA PRO A 980 13.92 -16.70 -5.02
C PRO A 980 12.83 -15.97 -5.83
N VAL A 981 12.28 -16.64 -6.84
CA VAL A 981 11.13 -16.13 -7.60
C VAL A 981 9.96 -15.87 -6.64
N GLY A 982 9.41 -14.65 -6.70
CA GLY A 982 8.38 -14.17 -5.76
C GLY A 982 8.93 -13.38 -4.56
N ARG A 983 10.25 -13.36 -4.36
CA ARG A 983 10.96 -12.57 -3.34
C ARG A 983 12.11 -11.75 -3.94
N LYS A 984 12.04 -11.48 -5.24
CA LYS A 984 13.03 -10.68 -5.96
C LYS A 984 12.81 -9.20 -5.66
N GLN A 985 13.89 -8.45 -5.46
CA GLN A 985 13.86 -6.99 -5.40
C GLN A 985 13.27 -6.42 -6.69
N ASP A 986 12.32 -5.49 -6.58
CA ASP A 986 11.55 -4.93 -7.69
C ASP A 986 11.78 -3.42 -7.93
N TYR A 987 12.81 -2.84 -7.32
CA TYR A 987 13.20 -1.44 -7.44
C TYR A 987 14.72 -1.29 -7.66
N ASN A 988 15.16 -0.14 -8.16
CA ASN A 988 16.58 0.09 -8.47
C ASN A 988 17.35 0.63 -7.25
N ASN A 989 18.26 -0.15 -6.66
CA ASN A 989 19.17 0.33 -5.60
C ASN A 989 20.49 0.86 -6.18
N PHE A 990 20.42 2.02 -6.85
CA PHE A 990 21.56 2.64 -7.53
C PHE A 990 22.33 3.61 -6.61
N THR A 991 22.78 3.10 -5.47
CA THR A 991 23.82 3.75 -4.64
C THR A 991 25.21 3.42 -5.18
N HIS A 992 26.32 4.04 -4.78
CA HIS A 992 27.64 3.51 -5.16
C HIS A 992 28.26 2.84 -3.94
N ASP A 993 28.41 1.52 -3.98
CA ASP A 993 29.08 0.73 -2.96
C ASP A 993 29.75 -0.47 -3.66
N ARG A 994 31.07 -0.59 -3.46
CA ARG A 994 31.88 -1.62 -4.10
C ARG A 994 31.58 -3.02 -3.54
N ALA A 995 31.02 -3.13 -2.33
CA ALA A 995 30.79 -4.41 -1.65
C ALA A 995 29.39 -5.03 -1.88
N LYS A 996 28.53 -4.42 -2.72
CA LYS A 996 27.11 -4.83 -2.89
C LYS A 996 26.87 -6.20 -3.52
N ILE A 997 27.87 -6.82 -4.13
CA ILE A 997 27.68 -8.07 -4.85
C ILE A 997 27.33 -9.18 -3.85
N HIS A 998 26.15 -9.76 -4.00
CA HIS A 998 25.72 -10.89 -3.19
C HIS A 998 26.44 -12.17 -3.63
N CYS A 999 26.67 -13.06 -2.66
CA CYS A 999 27.29 -14.35 -2.90
C CYS A 999 26.25 -15.48 -2.84
N PRO A 1000 26.34 -16.49 -3.72
CA PRO A 1000 25.54 -17.71 -3.58
C PRO A 1000 25.76 -18.34 -2.20
N SER A 1001 24.67 -18.73 -1.54
CA SER A 1001 24.74 -19.36 -0.22
C SER A 1001 25.08 -20.85 -0.31
N GLU A 1002 25.60 -21.45 0.76
CA GLU A 1002 25.81 -22.91 0.80
C GLU A 1002 24.49 -23.69 0.75
N ALA A 1003 23.42 -23.15 1.34
CA ALA A 1003 22.10 -23.77 1.34
C ALA A 1003 21.44 -23.76 -0.05
N SER A 1004 21.66 -22.67 -0.81
CA SER A 1004 21.15 -22.48 -2.16
C SER A 1004 22.26 -21.93 -3.06
N PRO A 1005 23.15 -22.79 -3.58
CA PRO A 1005 24.27 -22.38 -4.44
C PRO A 1005 23.86 -22.13 -5.89
N PHE A 1006 22.56 -22.19 -6.19
CA PHE A 1006 22.00 -22.16 -7.54
C PHE A 1006 21.47 -20.77 -7.90
N ILE A 1007 21.42 -20.49 -9.21
CA ILE A 1007 20.64 -19.37 -9.75
C ILE A 1007 19.15 -19.71 -9.60
N PHE A 1008 18.37 -18.76 -9.09
CA PHE A 1008 16.96 -19.00 -8.79
C PHE A 1008 16.09 -18.95 -10.04
N THR A 1009 15.25 -19.97 -10.15
CA THR A 1009 14.24 -20.20 -11.18
C THR A 1009 12.92 -20.57 -10.51
N LYS A 1010 11.82 -20.65 -11.26
CA LYS A 1010 10.52 -21.09 -10.72
C LYS A 1010 10.61 -22.47 -10.05
N GLY A 1011 11.40 -23.39 -10.61
CA GLY A 1011 11.52 -24.77 -10.14
C GLY A 1011 12.30 -24.96 -8.83
N ASN A 1012 13.21 -24.06 -8.48
CA ASN A 1012 14.02 -24.15 -7.24
C ASN A 1012 13.72 -23.06 -6.20
N SER A 1013 12.66 -22.28 -6.40
CA SER A 1013 12.25 -21.19 -5.48
C SER A 1013 11.17 -21.61 -4.48
N GLN A 1014 10.66 -22.84 -4.54
CA GLN A 1014 9.68 -23.34 -3.56
C GLN A 1014 10.37 -23.89 -2.30
N PRO A 1015 9.76 -23.75 -1.10
CA PRO A 1015 10.34 -24.32 0.12
C PRO A 1015 10.45 -25.85 0.02
N GLU A 1016 11.63 -26.42 0.21
CA GLU A 1016 11.74 -27.87 0.42
C GLU A 1016 10.97 -28.24 1.70
N LEU A 1017 9.99 -29.15 1.58
CA LEU A 1017 9.44 -29.85 2.74
C LEU A 1017 10.60 -30.56 3.47
N PRO A 1018 10.73 -30.43 4.81
CA PRO A 1018 11.84 -31.02 5.54
C PRO A 1018 11.91 -32.52 5.29
N LYS A 1019 13.00 -32.98 4.68
CA LYS A 1019 13.33 -34.41 4.64
C LYS A 1019 13.68 -34.83 6.08
N THR A 1020 12.77 -35.56 6.73
CA THR A 1020 13.06 -36.25 7.98
C THR A 1020 14.16 -37.28 7.74
N THR A 1021 15.41 -36.91 8.01
CA THR A 1021 16.49 -37.87 8.27
C THR A 1021 16.19 -38.55 9.60
N VAL A 1022 15.64 -39.77 9.54
CA VAL A 1022 15.55 -40.64 10.72
C VAL A 1022 16.93 -41.21 10.97
N ASP A 1023 17.54 -40.79 12.07
CA ASP A 1023 18.72 -41.41 12.68
C ASP A 1023 18.28 -42.69 13.43
N PRO A 1024 18.76 -43.90 13.06
CA PRO A 1024 18.31 -45.14 13.67
C PRO A 1024 19.08 -45.38 14.98
N GLY A 1025 18.65 -44.73 16.07
CA GLY A 1025 19.17 -45.08 17.39
C GLY A 1025 18.74 -44.15 18.50
N ILE A 1026 17.62 -44.46 19.16
CA ILE A 1026 17.45 -44.51 20.62
C ILE A 1026 15.98 -44.84 20.89
N ILE A 1027 15.76 -46.01 21.49
CA ILE A 1027 14.47 -46.48 21.98
C ILE A 1027 14.27 -45.88 23.37
N THR A 1028 13.30 -44.99 23.54
CA THR A 1028 12.67 -44.74 24.83
C THR A 1028 11.17 -44.67 24.66
N THR A 1029 10.51 -45.61 25.32
CA THR A 1029 9.07 -45.87 25.34
C THR A 1029 8.33 -44.86 26.21
N SER A 1030 7.35 -44.16 25.63
CA SER A 1030 6.22 -43.62 26.38
C SER A 1030 5.00 -43.57 25.46
N ALA A 1031 4.02 -44.41 25.80
CA ALA A 1031 2.77 -44.58 25.09
C ALA A 1031 1.85 -43.38 25.31
N VAL A 1032 1.32 -42.81 24.22
CA VAL A 1032 0.08 -42.03 24.24
C VAL A 1032 -0.83 -42.46 23.09
N SER A 1033 -2.06 -42.73 23.50
CA SER A 1033 -3.27 -43.16 22.82
C SER A 1033 -3.44 -42.83 21.32
N SER A 1034 -3.92 -43.84 20.60
CA SER A 1034 -4.41 -43.81 19.23
C SER A 1034 -5.81 -43.20 19.12
N THR A 1035 -5.99 -42.18 18.26
CA THR A 1035 -7.28 -41.94 17.55
C THR A 1035 -7.07 -41.24 16.20
N ILE A 1036 -7.34 -42.01 15.13
CA ILE A 1036 -7.96 -41.66 13.83
C ILE A 1036 -7.25 -40.65 12.91
N LEU A 1037 -6.54 -41.19 11.92
CA LEU A 1037 -6.11 -40.54 10.67
C LEU A 1037 -7.25 -40.62 9.62
N PRO A 1038 -7.56 -39.58 8.82
CA PRO A 1038 -8.48 -39.69 7.69
C PRO A 1038 -7.84 -40.50 6.56
N LYS A 1039 -8.57 -41.49 6.03
CA LYS A 1039 -8.18 -42.20 4.79
C LYS A 1039 -8.32 -41.24 3.61
N CYS A 1040 -7.22 -40.96 2.91
CA CYS A 1040 -7.27 -40.35 1.58
C CYS A 1040 -7.97 -41.31 0.60
N SER A 1041 -8.91 -40.78 -0.17
CA SER A 1041 -9.58 -41.46 -1.27
C SER A 1041 -8.58 -41.82 -2.37
N THR A 1042 -8.72 -43.03 -2.93
CA THR A 1042 -7.93 -43.52 -4.06
C THR A 1042 -8.02 -42.60 -5.28
N PRO A 1043 -6.91 -42.35 -6.00
CA PRO A 1043 -6.94 -41.54 -7.22
C PRO A 1043 -7.79 -42.21 -8.31
N LEU A 1044 -8.67 -41.42 -8.95
CA LEU A 1044 -9.46 -41.89 -10.07
C LEU A 1044 -8.52 -42.32 -11.22
N PRO A 1045 -8.74 -43.49 -11.84
CA PRO A 1045 -7.96 -43.93 -12.98
C PRO A 1045 -8.06 -42.95 -14.15
N VAL A 1046 -6.92 -42.66 -14.78
CA VAL A 1046 -6.74 -41.71 -15.90
C VAL A 1046 -7.70 -41.94 -17.08
N TRP A 1047 -8.25 -43.15 -17.24
CA TRP A 1047 -9.20 -43.45 -18.31
C TRP A 1047 -10.60 -42.85 -18.10
N VAL A 1048 -11.00 -42.53 -16.86
CA VAL A 1048 -12.34 -42.00 -16.56
C VAL A 1048 -12.59 -40.63 -17.22
N PRO A 1049 -11.72 -39.62 -17.07
CA PRO A 1049 -11.91 -38.34 -17.76
C PRO A 1049 -11.87 -38.46 -19.30
N VAL A 1050 -11.10 -39.40 -19.84
CA VAL A 1050 -11.03 -39.66 -21.29
C VAL A 1050 -12.35 -40.23 -21.82
N VAL A 1051 -12.95 -41.19 -21.11
CA VAL A 1051 -14.25 -41.76 -21.46
C VAL A 1051 -15.36 -40.72 -21.33
N VAL A 1052 -15.34 -39.90 -20.28
CA VAL A 1052 -16.30 -38.79 -20.11
C VAL A 1052 -16.17 -37.79 -21.26
N GLY A 1053 -14.95 -37.40 -21.64
CA GLY A 1053 -14.72 -36.48 -22.77
C GLY A 1053 -15.26 -37.02 -24.10
N LEU A 1054 -15.05 -38.31 -24.39
CA LEU A 1054 -15.56 -38.94 -25.61
C LEU A 1054 -17.09 -39.04 -25.63
N VAL A 1055 -17.71 -39.39 -24.50
CA VAL A 1055 -19.17 -39.48 -24.38
C VAL A 1055 -19.81 -38.09 -24.51
N SER A 1056 -19.21 -37.06 -23.90
CA SER A 1056 -19.68 -35.67 -24.02
C SER A 1056 -19.56 -35.14 -25.44
N LEU A 1057 -18.48 -35.48 -26.16
CA LEU A 1057 -18.31 -35.10 -27.57
C LEU A 1057 -19.38 -35.75 -28.45
N LEU A 1058 -19.64 -37.05 -28.26
CA LEU A 1058 -20.68 -37.77 -29.00
C LEU A 1058 -22.08 -37.22 -28.71
N ALA A 1059 -22.39 -36.89 -27.45
CA ALA A 1059 -23.64 -36.26 -27.07
C ALA A 1059 -23.81 -34.88 -27.72
N GLY A 1060 -22.73 -34.08 -27.76
CA GLY A 1060 -22.71 -32.77 -28.43
C GLY A 1060 -22.97 -32.88 -29.94
N ILE A 1061 -22.35 -33.85 -30.61
CA ILE A 1061 -22.56 -34.10 -32.04
C ILE A 1061 -24.02 -34.51 -32.32
N ILE A 1062 -24.59 -35.38 -31.50
CA ILE A 1062 -25.99 -35.83 -31.64
C ILE A 1062 -26.96 -34.66 -31.43
N MET A 1063 -26.73 -33.81 -30.43
CA MET A 1063 -27.54 -32.62 -30.18
C MET A 1063 -27.46 -31.62 -31.32
N CYS A 1064 -26.26 -31.34 -31.85
CA CYS A 1064 -26.09 -30.49 -33.03
C CYS A 1064 -26.83 -31.06 -34.25
N TRP A 1065 -26.76 -32.37 -34.48
CA TRP A 1065 -27.45 -33.03 -35.58
C TRP A 1065 -28.97 -32.95 -35.45
N LEU A 1066 -29.52 -33.14 -34.24
CA LEU A 1066 -30.94 -33.01 -33.95
C LEU A 1066 -31.44 -31.57 -34.15
N ILE A 1067 -30.68 -30.57 -33.69
CA ILE A 1067 -31.01 -29.15 -33.89
C ILE A 1067 -31.01 -28.81 -35.38
N MET A 1068 -29.98 -29.22 -36.12
CA MET A 1068 -29.88 -28.98 -37.56
C MET A 1068 -31.02 -29.67 -38.35
N SER A 1069 -31.40 -30.88 -37.96
CA SER A 1069 -32.55 -31.62 -38.51
C SER A 1069 -33.88 -30.91 -38.27
N VAL A 1070 -34.10 -30.38 -37.06
CA VAL A 1070 -35.31 -29.61 -36.72
C VAL A 1070 -35.37 -28.28 -37.49
N VAL A 1071 -34.23 -27.60 -37.64
CA VAL A 1071 -34.12 -26.36 -38.41
C VAL A 1071 -34.39 -26.60 -39.90
N GLN A 1072 -33.84 -27.68 -40.48
CA GLN A 1072 -34.14 -28.09 -41.87
C GLN A 1072 -35.61 -28.45 -42.06
N ARG A 1073 -36.23 -29.19 -41.13
CA ARG A 1073 -37.67 -29.51 -41.17
C ARG A 1073 -38.56 -28.26 -41.05
N LYS A 1074 -38.16 -27.26 -40.26
CA LYS A 1074 -38.85 -25.95 -40.18
C LYS A 1074 -38.69 -25.15 -41.47
N LYS A 1075 -37.52 -25.13 -42.10
CA LYS A 1075 -37.30 -24.48 -43.41
C LYS A 1075 -38.09 -25.16 -44.54
N SER A 1076 -38.11 -26.49 -44.58
CA SER A 1076 -38.91 -27.28 -45.54
C SER A 1076 -40.42 -27.03 -45.40
N LYS A 1077 -40.96 -26.98 -44.16
CA LYS A 1077 -42.37 -26.62 -43.91
C LYS A 1077 -42.72 -25.17 -44.27
N LYS A 1078 -41.78 -24.21 -44.15
CA LYS A 1078 -41.98 -22.83 -44.61
C LYS A 1078 -41.99 -22.72 -46.13
N SER A 1079 -41.14 -23.47 -46.83
CA SER A 1079 -41.15 -23.53 -48.30
C SER A 1079 -42.40 -24.20 -48.87
N ALA A 1080 -42.92 -25.26 -48.22
CA ALA A 1080 -44.16 -25.92 -48.65
C ALA A 1080 -45.40 -25.04 -48.45
N LYS A 1081 -45.46 -24.23 -47.38
CA LYS A 1081 -46.54 -23.24 -47.17
C LYS A 1081 -46.48 -22.05 -48.13
N ALA A 1082 -45.29 -21.66 -48.60
CA ALA A 1082 -45.14 -20.60 -49.60
C ALA A 1082 -45.51 -21.05 -51.02
N ALA A 1083 -45.41 -22.34 -51.34
CA ALA A 1083 -45.81 -22.90 -52.63
C ALA A 1083 -47.33 -23.13 -52.75
N GLN A 1084 -48.06 -23.28 -51.64
CA GLN A 1084 -49.50 -23.57 -51.66
C GLN A 1084 -50.40 -22.32 -51.76
N ASN A 1085 -49.85 -21.11 -51.56
CA ASN A 1085 -50.57 -19.83 -51.66
C ASN A 1085 -50.45 -19.13 -53.03
N LYS A 1086 -49.96 -19.82 -54.07
CA LYS A 1086 -49.86 -19.28 -55.46
C LYS A 1086 -50.73 -20.01 -56.50
N THR A 1087 -51.62 -20.90 -56.08
CA THR A 1087 -52.55 -21.61 -56.99
C THR A 1087 -53.93 -21.75 -56.36
N THR A 1088 -54.65 -20.64 -56.25
CA THR A 1088 -56.12 -20.55 -56.40
C THR A 1088 -56.47 -19.09 -56.63
N GLY A 1089 -56.32 -18.69 -57.89
CA GLY A 1089 -56.87 -17.48 -58.48
C GLY A 1089 -57.37 -17.86 -59.86
N PHE A 1090 -58.44 -18.66 -59.89
CA PHE A 1090 -59.57 -18.69 -60.83
C PHE A 1090 -60.59 -19.71 -60.33
#